data_AF-A0A0Q6Q8P4-F1
#
_entry.id   AF-A0A0Q6Q8P4-F1
#
_cell.length_a   1.000
_cell.length_b   1.000
_cell.length_c   1.000
_cell.angle_alpha   90.00
_cell.angle_beta   90.00
_cell.angle_gamma   90.00
#
_symmetry.space_group_name_H-M   'P 1'
#
loop_
_entity.id
_entity.type
_entity.pdbx_description
1 polymer ?
#
loop_
_entity_poly.entity_id
_entity_poly.type
_entity_poly.pdbx_seq_one_letter_code
_entity_poly.pdbx_strand_id
1 'polypeptide(L)'
;MSLSSRRLSFIFLTVLLACLVAATFSSLATHVRFGLEFRGGYEIYYVVNPAPGKTQVSKDDLLQTVAILSKRADSIGITEPDIRVEGANHIRVKLAGLTSAEESRSLLGSAQGLPTQLTEKYTQTVGSVLGKTALAETVQAGLIGIACIFLLLVGLYRIAGLLAAFCTVVYLWVLLIVFTASGATLSLSAVVAFVLGIGMAADASIICLERVREELGLGRSLREAVQNGFNGSLPTIRDANLVTALAMIALFAAGIGPIQGFALTMLVSIVISIATNFFLVRRLVLWLADTQWVSQRWLIGKGKSPATTARSFNFIGLGKTAIFVSLLTIVAGSLYYRAHGLNLDIDFTAGTALDIDVDRAITQQTATQIMTEAGTIPATVAVGGAQNQHIAVRFDEVLKPADLKQIIAAFKGKYQSVEYEENTADPGVARDFATRAIYAVIAAFASIAIYIGLRFSWAIALATLLPIVQDILIVSAIFSLFKFEVDVTYIAALLTIIGYSLNDKIVIFGRIVENVKKSPPGDPVSLWRLINLSIRQTLGRSLYTVLTVVMASTCLYLFACEPLQMFSLALVLGLISGAASSIFISSAIWLTLSRRQLWPAKAGSPLKINPRSVPHLASTPFLGALLAVCMVGVGGWFWIPAQATAGKSALSMSTDTGSLGDLSSFRQITVDTARLVDAGDMKAAKARITDLETAWDQAEETLQPKSPANWTSVDKSIDRALSQLRSGKPDPAACAEALKTLLAKLENKQSSAAPPVVAATAGSMGDLSYLKVILSDTQQLLASGDMKGARARITDLESAWDQAEEKLRAIDPEGWTSIDKSLDRALKQVRTGSPDLAACTEALDTLSTKITRQSAH
;
A
#
# COMPACT_ATOMS: atom_id res chain seq x y z
N MET A 1 -27.02 -9.25 -55.42
CA MET A 1 -25.84 -10.13 -55.34
C MET A 1 -26.28 -11.57 -55.25
N SER A 2 -25.78 -12.42 -56.15
CA SER A 2 -25.92 -13.89 -56.06
C SER A 2 -25.27 -14.41 -54.77
N LEU A 3 -25.65 -15.62 -54.33
CA LEU A 3 -25.01 -16.31 -53.20
C LEU A 3 -23.48 -16.42 -53.36
N SER A 4 -23.00 -16.65 -54.59
CA SER A 4 -21.56 -16.68 -54.91
C SER A 4 -20.90 -15.32 -54.69
N SER A 5 -21.53 -14.22 -55.11
CA SER A 5 -21.04 -12.87 -54.91
C SER A 5 -20.95 -12.49 -53.43
N ARG A 6 -21.95 -12.87 -52.61
CA ARG A 6 -21.91 -12.62 -51.15
C ARG A 6 -20.78 -13.37 -50.44
N ARG A 7 -20.53 -14.62 -50.85
CA ARG A 7 -19.43 -15.45 -50.32
C ARG A 7 -18.06 -14.85 -50.68
N LEU A 8 -17.89 -14.48 -51.95
CA LEU A 8 -16.65 -13.88 -52.42
C LEU A 8 -16.34 -12.57 -51.68
N SER A 9 -17.35 -11.70 -51.50
CA SER A 9 -17.18 -10.45 -50.77
C SER A 9 -16.88 -10.64 -49.28
N PHE A 10 -17.49 -11.64 -48.63
CA PHE A 10 -17.18 -11.97 -47.22
C PHE A 10 -15.70 -12.38 -47.08
N ILE A 11 -15.27 -13.34 -47.89
CA ILE A 11 -13.88 -13.82 -47.88
C ILE A 11 -12.94 -12.66 -48.17
N PHE A 12 -13.20 -11.89 -49.24
CA PHE A 12 -12.37 -10.77 -49.63
C PHE A 12 -12.19 -9.75 -48.50
N LEU A 13 -13.29 -9.29 -47.86
CA LEU A 13 -13.18 -8.27 -46.81
C LEU A 13 -12.52 -8.80 -45.55
N THR A 14 -12.87 -10.02 -45.11
CA THR A 14 -12.28 -10.61 -43.90
C THR A 14 -10.80 -10.92 -44.11
N VAL A 15 -10.41 -11.46 -45.26
CA VAL A 15 -9.00 -11.72 -45.60
C VAL A 15 -8.24 -10.41 -45.80
N LEU A 16 -8.82 -9.40 -46.45
CA LEU A 16 -8.20 -8.08 -46.59
C LEU A 16 -7.89 -7.46 -45.22
N LEU A 17 -8.86 -7.49 -44.30
CA LEU A 17 -8.66 -7.00 -42.94
C LEU A 17 -7.61 -7.84 -42.19
N ALA A 18 -7.65 -9.16 -42.31
CA ALA A 18 -6.66 -10.03 -41.68
C ALA A 18 -5.24 -9.78 -42.22
N CYS A 19 -5.07 -9.61 -43.52
CA CYS A 19 -3.80 -9.28 -44.17
C CYS A 19 -3.32 -7.89 -43.73
N LEU A 20 -4.20 -6.89 -43.65
CA LEU A 20 -3.86 -5.55 -43.17
C LEU A 20 -3.34 -5.61 -41.73
N VAL A 21 -4.06 -6.31 -40.86
CA VAL A 21 -3.63 -6.51 -39.46
C VAL A 21 -2.29 -7.23 -39.43
N ALA A 22 -2.15 -8.38 -40.10
CA ALA A 22 -0.91 -9.16 -40.10
C ALA A 22 0.30 -8.37 -40.63
N ALA A 23 0.12 -7.59 -41.70
CA ALA A 23 1.18 -6.80 -42.33
C ALA A 23 1.64 -5.62 -41.45
N THR A 24 0.75 -5.05 -40.64
CA THR A 24 1.05 -3.83 -39.86
C THR A 24 1.28 -4.09 -38.37
N PHE A 25 0.83 -5.23 -37.82
CA PHE A 25 0.89 -5.51 -36.39
C PHE A 25 2.31 -5.49 -35.84
N SER A 26 3.25 -6.18 -36.49
CA SER A 26 4.66 -6.20 -36.04
C SER A 26 5.28 -4.81 -36.08
N SER A 27 5.00 -4.03 -37.12
CA SER A 27 5.49 -2.65 -37.21
C SER A 27 4.91 -1.78 -36.10
N LEU A 28 3.61 -1.90 -35.80
CA LEU A 28 2.99 -1.14 -34.72
C LEU A 28 3.58 -1.53 -33.37
N ALA A 29 3.76 -2.82 -33.11
CA ALA A 29 4.31 -3.33 -31.86
C ALA A 29 5.73 -2.81 -31.59
N THR A 30 6.58 -2.67 -32.60
CA THR A 30 7.95 -2.13 -32.43
C THR A 30 8.00 -0.61 -32.22
N HIS A 31 6.95 0.12 -32.59
CA HIS A 31 6.85 1.58 -32.40
C HIS A 31 6.14 1.97 -31.10
N VAL A 32 5.67 1.01 -30.30
CA VAL A 32 5.11 1.30 -28.99
C VAL A 32 6.23 1.79 -28.07
N ARG A 33 6.01 2.95 -27.44
CA ARG A 33 6.89 3.47 -26.41
C ARG A 33 6.62 2.72 -25.12
N PHE A 34 7.61 2.02 -24.58
CA PHE A 34 7.48 1.36 -23.29
C PHE A 34 7.91 2.29 -22.15
N GLY A 35 7.27 2.12 -21.00
CA GLY A 35 7.65 2.80 -19.76
C GLY A 35 9.01 2.37 -19.23
N LEU A 36 9.44 3.06 -18.17
CA LEU A 36 10.71 2.84 -17.48
C LEU A 36 10.84 1.42 -16.93
N GLU A 37 9.73 0.85 -16.53
CA GLU A 37 9.61 -0.50 -15.95
C GLU A 37 10.05 -1.58 -16.94
N PHE A 38 10.08 -1.27 -18.25
CA PHE A 38 10.47 -2.20 -19.31
C PHE A 38 11.77 -1.80 -20.03
N ARG A 39 12.08 -0.50 -20.09
CA ARG A 39 13.30 -0.01 -20.77
C ARG A 39 14.47 0.23 -19.81
N GLY A 40 14.20 0.24 -18.50
CA GLY A 40 15.07 0.82 -17.50
C GLY A 40 15.11 2.35 -17.56
N GLY A 41 15.63 2.96 -16.51
CA GLY A 41 15.83 4.41 -16.40
C GLY A 41 15.41 4.95 -15.04
N TYR A 42 15.09 6.25 -15.02
CA TYR A 42 14.86 7.01 -13.79
C TYR A 42 13.52 7.73 -13.80
N GLU A 43 12.80 7.65 -12.69
CA GLU A 43 11.64 8.46 -12.37
C GLU A 43 11.88 9.25 -11.10
N ILE A 44 11.70 10.56 -11.17
CA ILE A 44 11.83 11.46 -10.02
C ILE A 44 10.57 12.30 -9.92
N TYR A 45 10.02 12.35 -8.71
CA TYR A 45 8.90 13.20 -8.36
C TYR A 45 9.40 14.37 -7.51
N TYR A 46 9.33 15.56 -8.10
CA TYR A 46 9.72 16.80 -7.47
C TYR A 46 8.51 17.53 -6.88
N VAL A 47 8.65 17.99 -5.64
CA VAL A 47 7.84 19.10 -5.14
C VAL A 47 8.53 20.39 -5.54
N VAL A 48 7.76 21.28 -6.16
CA VAL A 48 8.24 22.58 -6.61
C VAL A 48 7.97 23.61 -5.54
N ASN A 49 9.05 24.17 -5.02
CA ASN A 49 9.05 25.24 -4.04
C ASN A 49 9.37 26.58 -4.73
N PRO A 50 8.84 27.71 -4.22
CA PRO A 50 9.16 29.01 -4.78
C PRO A 50 10.65 29.31 -4.62
N ALA A 51 11.24 29.96 -5.63
CA ALA A 51 12.63 30.41 -5.55
C ALA A 51 12.83 31.43 -4.41
N PRO A 52 14.06 31.58 -3.88
CA PRO A 52 14.37 32.56 -2.84
C PRO A 52 13.85 33.97 -3.25
N GLY A 53 12.95 34.54 -2.44
CA GLY A 53 12.34 35.85 -2.71
C GLY A 53 10.95 35.82 -3.36
N LYS A 54 10.41 34.65 -3.75
CA LYS A 54 9.01 34.48 -4.16
C LYS A 54 8.21 33.78 -3.04
N THR A 55 6.95 34.18 -2.86
CA THR A 55 6.04 33.59 -1.86
C THR A 55 5.16 32.46 -2.41
N GLN A 56 4.96 32.39 -3.73
CA GLN A 56 4.14 31.36 -4.37
C GLN A 56 4.74 30.93 -5.72
N VAL A 57 4.45 29.69 -6.11
CA VAL A 57 4.79 29.12 -7.42
C VAL A 57 3.64 29.38 -8.38
N SER A 58 3.89 30.06 -9.50
CA SER A 58 2.88 30.24 -10.55
C SER A 58 2.84 29.06 -11.52
N LYS A 59 1.74 28.91 -12.27
CA LYS A 59 1.66 27.91 -13.35
C LYS A 59 2.73 28.13 -14.43
N ASP A 60 3.07 29.38 -14.71
CA ASP A 60 4.11 29.71 -15.69
C ASP A 60 5.50 29.33 -15.18
N ASP A 61 5.77 29.49 -13.87
CA ASP A 61 7.01 29.02 -13.26
C ASP A 61 7.16 27.49 -13.41
N LEU A 62 6.07 26.74 -13.22
CA LEU A 62 6.07 25.28 -13.41
C LEU A 62 6.35 24.89 -14.87
N LEU A 63 5.68 25.54 -15.81
CA LEU A 63 5.86 25.28 -17.24
C LEU A 63 7.29 25.66 -17.70
N GLN A 64 7.85 26.74 -17.18
CA GLN A 64 9.24 27.12 -17.44
C GLN A 64 10.22 26.10 -16.85
N THR A 65 10.01 25.67 -15.61
CA THR A 65 10.85 24.62 -15.00
C THR A 65 10.80 23.34 -15.81
N VAL A 66 9.62 22.89 -16.25
CA VAL A 66 9.47 21.74 -17.15
C VAL A 66 10.25 21.96 -18.46
N ALA A 67 10.12 23.11 -19.11
CA ALA A 67 10.82 23.39 -20.37
C ALA A 67 12.36 23.36 -20.20
N ILE A 68 12.87 23.86 -19.08
CA ILE A 68 14.31 23.82 -18.77
C ILE A 68 14.78 22.39 -18.53
N LEU A 69 14.03 21.61 -17.74
CA LEU A 69 14.34 20.20 -17.48
C LEU A 69 14.30 19.38 -18.77
N SER A 70 13.31 19.61 -19.65
CA SER A 70 13.23 18.96 -20.97
C SER A 70 14.45 19.28 -21.81
N LYS A 71 14.84 20.56 -21.91
CA LYS A 71 16.02 20.99 -22.67
C LYS A 71 17.32 20.38 -22.12
N ARG A 72 17.44 20.25 -20.79
CA ARG A 72 18.57 19.58 -20.16
C ARG A 72 18.60 18.09 -20.51
N ALA A 73 17.45 17.41 -20.43
CA ALA A 73 17.32 16.02 -20.82
C ALA A 73 17.69 15.78 -22.29
N ASP A 74 17.28 16.66 -23.20
CA ASP A 74 17.67 16.60 -24.61
C ASP A 74 19.19 16.77 -24.78
N SER A 75 19.81 17.66 -24.01
CA SER A 75 21.25 17.94 -24.09
C SER A 75 22.14 16.78 -23.65
N ILE A 76 21.64 15.90 -22.79
CA ILE A 76 22.32 14.68 -22.34
C ILE A 76 21.99 13.47 -23.24
N GLY A 77 21.33 13.70 -24.38
CA GLY A 77 21.06 12.69 -25.39
C GLY A 77 19.80 11.85 -25.12
N ILE A 78 18.93 12.26 -24.20
CA ILE A 78 17.65 11.57 -23.98
C ILE A 78 16.69 11.93 -25.09
N THR A 79 16.34 10.92 -25.88
CA THR A 79 15.55 11.11 -27.10
C THR A 79 14.06 11.32 -26.79
N GLU A 80 13.58 10.87 -25.63
CA GLU A 80 12.15 10.91 -25.25
C GLU A 80 11.96 11.14 -23.72
N PRO A 81 12.34 12.30 -23.17
CA PRO A 81 12.09 12.61 -21.77
C PRO A 81 10.59 12.87 -21.54
N ASP A 82 9.99 12.22 -20.55
CA ASP A 82 8.60 12.45 -20.15
C ASP A 82 8.56 13.29 -18.87
N ILE A 83 8.44 14.61 -19.05
CA ILE A 83 8.45 15.59 -17.95
C ILE A 83 7.14 16.34 -17.94
N ARG A 84 6.37 16.20 -16.85
CA ARG A 84 5.01 16.75 -16.76
C ARG A 84 4.75 17.38 -15.39
N VAL A 85 3.94 18.43 -15.40
CA VAL A 85 3.38 19.00 -14.17
C VAL A 85 2.25 18.10 -13.68
N GLU A 86 2.28 17.74 -12.40
CA GLU A 86 1.21 17.00 -11.73
C GLU A 86 0.58 17.84 -10.62
N GLY A 87 -0.73 18.04 -10.71
CA GLY A 87 -1.46 18.86 -9.74
C GLY A 87 -1.02 20.33 -9.73
N ALA A 88 -0.92 20.91 -8.53
CA ALA A 88 -0.71 22.34 -8.35
C ALA A 88 0.77 22.77 -8.26
N ASN A 89 1.66 21.89 -7.77
CA ASN A 89 3.04 22.24 -7.42
C ASN A 89 4.02 21.05 -7.54
N HIS A 90 3.72 20.04 -8.36
CA HIS A 90 4.61 18.89 -8.54
C HIS A 90 5.05 18.76 -9.99
N ILE A 91 6.25 18.22 -10.19
CA ILE A 91 6.78 17.86 -11.49
C ILE A 91 7.27 16.42 -11.43
N ARG A 92 6.76 15.59 -12.33
CA ARG A 92 7.24 14.23 -12.53
C ARG A 92 8.20 14.23 -13.71
N VAL A 93 9.38 13.65 -13.52
CA VAL A 93 10.44 13.51 -14.52
C VAL A 93 10.67 12.03 -14.74
N LYS A 94 10.42 11.52 -15.94
CA LYS A 94 10.67 10.14 -16.35
C LYS A 94 11.66 10.13 -17.50
N LEU A 95 12.76 9.40 -17.34
CA LEU A 95 13.87 9.35 -18.30
C LEU A 95 14.24 7.91 -18.58
N ALA A 96 13.70 7.37 -19.67
CA ALA A 96 13.94 6.00 -20.07
C ALA A 96 15.30 5.83 -20.76
N GLY A 97 15.90 4.65 -20.60
CA GLY A 97 17.10 4.23 -21.35
C GLY A 97 18.45 4.72 -20.79
N LEU A 98 18.46 5.36 -19.63
CA LEU A 98 19.69 5.69 -18.92
C LEU A 98 20.19 4.49 -18.11
N THR A 99 21.50 4.29 -18.10
CA THR A 99 22.17 3.20 -17.38
C THR A 99 22.76 3.62 -16.03
N SER A 100 22.76 4.93 -15.70
CA SER A 100 23.35 5.45 -14.45
C SER A 100 22.52 6.59 -13.82
N ALA A 101 22.16 6.40 -12.54
CA ALA A 101 21.32 7.31 -11.75
C ALA A 101 22.06 8.60 -11.42
N GLU A 102 23.35 8.45 -11.21
CA GLU A 102 24.25 9.47 -10.71
C GLU A 102 24.49 10.56 -11.77
N GLU A 103 24.58 10.15 -13.04
CA GLU A 103 24.77 11.05 -14.19
C GLU A 103 23.52 11.92 -14.43
N SER A 104 22.34 11.37 -14.18
CA SER A 104 21.07 12.09 -14.36
C SER A 104 20.75 13.03 -13.19
N ARG A 105 20.95 12.58 -11.95
CA ARG A 105 20.71 13.38 -10.72
C ARG A 105 21.58 14.64 -10.70
N SER A 106 22.87 14.51 -11.04
CA SER A 106 23.81 15.64 -11.03
C SER A 106 23.52 16.68 -12.13
N LEU A 107 23.03 16.26 -13.29
CA LEU A 107 22.78 17.15 -14.44
C LEU A 107 21.40 17.82 -14.39
N LEU A 108 20.38 17.12 -13.87
CA LEU A 108 19.00 17.65 -13.78
C LEU A 108 18.74 18.43 -12.50
N GLY A 109 19.27 17.96 -11.37
CA GLY A 109 19.08 18.56 -10.04
C GLY A 109 19.87 19.85 -9.79
N SER A 110 20.70 20.29 -10.74
CA SER A 110 21.43 21.54 -10.60
C SER A 110 20.47 22.74 -10.50
N ALA A 111 20.52 23.47 -9.38
CA ALA A 111 19.67 24.65 -9.11
C ALA A 111 19.88 25.81 -10.12
N GLN A 112 20.88 25.69 -10.99
CA GLN A 112 21.38 26.77 -11.83
C GLN A 112 20.42 27.13 -12.97
N GLY A 113 19.69 28.23 -12.83
CA GLY A 113 18.80 28.76 -13.88
C GLY A 113 17.34 28.28 -13.81
N LEU A 114 16.95 27.54 -12.77
CA LEU A 114 15.54 27.20 -12.53
C LEU A 114 14.81 28.38 -11.84
N PRO A 115 13.57 28.72 -12.27
CA PRO A 115 12.76 29.76 -11.61
C PRO A 115 12.16 29.30 -10.27
N THR A 116 12.43 28.06 -9.86
CA THR A 116 11.87 27.36 -8.69
C THR A 116 12.92 26.48 -8.03
N GLN A 117 12.73 26.16 -6.75
CA GLN A 117 13.51 25.13 -6.07
C GLN A 117 12.82 23.78 -6.20
N LEU A 118 13.58 22.72 -6.47
CA LEU A 118 13.08 21.37 -6.62
C LEU A 118 13.49 20.53 -5.42
N THR A 119 12.54 19.83 -4.80
CA THR A 119 12.80 18.89 -3.72
C THR A 119 12.36 17.50 -4.14
N GLU A 120 13.28 16.54 -4.16
CA GLU A 120 13.00 15.14 -4.49
C GLU A 120 12.18 14.52 -3.37
N LYS A 121 11.06 13.91 -3.72
CA LYS A 121 10.15 13.28 -2.77
C LYS A 121 9.78 11.84 -3.11
N TYR A 122 9.99 11.44 -4.35
CA TYR A 122 9.88 10.04 -4.73
C TYR A 122 10.89 9.79 -5.85
N THR A 123 11.59 8.66 -5.79
CA THR A 123 12.53 8.25 -6.83
C THR A 123 12.35 6.77 -7.12
N GLN A 124 12.18 6.42 -8.39
CA GLN A 124 12.25 5.05 -8.86
C GLN A 124 13.39 4.93 -9.89
N THR A 125 14.23 3.92 -9.74
CA THR A 125 15.33 3.57 -10.62
C THR A 125 15.11 2.13 -11.04
N VAL A 126 15.11 1.85 -12.34
CA VAL A 126 14.99 0.48 -12.86
C VAL A 126 16.18 0.16 -13.75
N GLY A 127 16.83 -0.98 -13.51
CA GLY A 127 17.90 -1.50 -14.36
C GLY A 127 17.42 -1.85 -15.77
N SER A 128 18.22 -1.54 -16.79
CA SER A 128 17.84 -1.74 -18.20
C SER A 128 17.68 -3.20 -18.64
N VAL A 129 18.32 -4.14 -17.95
CA VAL A 129 18.23 -5.58 -18.25
C VAL A 129 17.08 -6.20 -17.46
N LEU A 130 16.94 -5.88 -16.16
CA LEU A 130 15.75 -6.22 -15.38
C LEU A 130 14.44 -5.85 -16.10
N GLY A 131 14.35 -4.62 -16.65
CA GLY A 131 13.17 -4.18 -17.39
C GLY A 131 12.91 -4.99 -18.68
N LYS A 132 13.95 -5.35 -19.44
CA LYS A 132 13.79 -6.16 -20.68
C LYS A 132 13.30 -7.56 -20.38
N THR A 133 13.81 -8.18 -19.32
CA THR A 133 13.36 -9.50 -18.87
C THR A 133 11.90 -9.44 -18.42
N ALA A 134 11.55 -8.45 -17.59
CA ALA A 134 10.17 -8.22 -17.14
C ALA A 134 9.20 -8.02 -18.32
N LEU A 135 9.62 -7.30 -19.37
CA LEU A 135 8.83 -7.14 -20.59
C LEU A 135 8.59 -8.48 -21.29
N ALA A 136 9.65 -9.28 -21.48
CA ALA A 136 9.56 -10.56 -22.17
C ALA A 136 8.62 -11.54 -21.44
N GLU A 137 8.77 -11.67 -20.12
CA GLU A 137 7.92 -12.49 -19.26
C GLU A 137 6.46 -12.05 -19.34
N THR A 138 6.21 -10.75 -19.22
CA THR A 138 4.85 -10.19 -19.27
C THR A 138 4.19 -10.40 -20.63
N VAL A 139 4.93 -10.20 -21.73
CA VAL A 139 4.42 -10.44 -23.09
C VAL A 139 4.12 -11.93 -23.28
N GLN A 140 5.00 -12.83 -22.83
CA GLN A 140 4.78 -14.27 -22.91
C GLN A 140 3.53 -14.69 -22.13
N ALA A 141 3.38 -14.21 -20.89
CA ALA A 141 2.20 -14.45 -20.07
C ALA A 141 0.91 -13.96 -20.75
N GLY A 142 0.95 -12.76 -21.33
CA GLY A 142 -0.13 -12.19 -22.11
C GLY A 142 -0.52 -13.05 -23.32
N LEU A 143 0.46 -13.53 -24.09
CA LEU A 143 0.21 -14.41 -25.26
C LEU A 143 -0.43 -15.74 -24.85
N ILE A 144 0.03 -16.36 -23.76
CA ILE A 144 -0.56 -17.59 -23.22
C ILE A 144 -2.01 -17.31 -22.78
N GLY A 145 -2.26 -16.20 -22.09
CA GLY A 145 -3.60 -15.77 -21.68
C GLY A 145 -4.54 -15.56 -22.87
N ILE A 146 -4.08 -14.90 -23.93
CA ILE A 146 -4.84 -14.69 -25.18
C ILE A 146 -5.18 -16.02 -25.84
N ALA A 147 -4.20 -16.93 -25.95
CA ALA A 147 -4.42 -18.25 -26.54
C ALA A 147 -5.49 -19.04 -25.76
N CYS A 148 -5.42 -19.03 -24.43
CA CYS A 148 -6.41 -19.62 -23.54
C CYS A 148 -7.82 -19.05 -23.77
N ILE A 149 -7.98 -17.72 -23.86
CA ILE A 149 -9.26 -17.08 -24.17
C ILE A 149 -9.77 -17.52 -25.54
N PHE A 150 -8.92 -17.55 -26.55
CA PHE A 150 -9.32 -17.91 -27.92
C PHE A 150 -9.76 -19.36 -28.01
N LEU A 151 -9.03 -20.27 -27.36
CA LEU A 151 -9.42 -21.67 -27.24
C LEU A 151 -10.78 -21.82 -26.57
N LEU A 152 -11.04 -21.07 -25.50
CA LEU A 152 -12.34 -21.07 -24.83
C LEU A 152 -13.45 -20.56 -25.76
N LEU A 153 -13.25 -19.43 -26.44
CA LEU A 153 -14.24 -18.86 -27.38
C LEU A 153 -14.56 -19.82 -28.52
N VAL A 154 -13.54 -20.42 -29.16
CA VAL A 154 -13.71 -21.39 -30.24
C VAL A 154 -14.38 -22.67 -29.72
N GLY A 155 -13.99 -23.15 -28.53
CA GLY A 155 -14.60 -24.31 -27.91
C GLY A 155 -16.08 -24.11 -27.60
N LEU A 156 -16.45 -22.96 -27.04
CA LEU A 156 -17.82 -22.64 -26.67
C LEU A 156 -18.71 -22.30 -27.88
N TYR A 157 -18.20 -21.51 -28.83
CA TYR A 157 -18.99 -20.89 -29.90
C TYR A 157 -18.58 -21.27 -31.33
N ARG A 158 -17.62 -22.18 -31.52
CA ARG A 158 -17.19 -22.69 -32.83
C ARG A 158 -16.74 -21.56 -33.77
N ILE A 159 -17.29 -21.49 -34.99
CA ILE A 159 -16.89 -20.48 -35.99
C ILE A 159 -17.25 -19.07 -35.52
N ALA A 160 -18.38 -18.87 -34.83
CA ALA A 160 -18.71 -17.58 -34.23
C ALA A 160 -17.69 -17.19 -33.14
N GLY A 161 -17.15 -18.18 -32.43
CA GLY A 161 -16.04 -18.01 -31.49
C GLY A 161 -14.73 -17.64 -32.18
N LEU A 162 -14.43 -18.26 -33.32
CA LEU A 162 -13.28 -17.90 -34.15
C LEU A 162 -13.38 -16.47 -34.69
N LEU A 163 -14.56 -16.06 -35.14
CA LEU A 163 -14.82 -14.68 -35.56
C LEU A 163 -14.70 -13.70 -34.39
N ALA A 164 -15.17 -14.07 -33.20
CA ALA A 164 -14.99 -13.27 -31.99
C ALA A 164 -13.50 -13.13 -31.63
N ALA A 165 -12.73 -14.22 -31.65
CA ALA A 165 -11.29 -14.19 -31.43
C ALA A 165 -10.56 -13.30 -32.47
N PHE A 166 -10.92 -13.41 -33.75
CA PHE A 166 -10.41 -12.54 -34.80
C PHE A 166 -10.72 -11.06 -34.52
N CYS A 167 -11.95 -10.72 -34.13
CA CYS A 167 -12.30 -9.36 -33.73
C CYS A 167 -11.52 -8.89 -32.50
N THR A 168 -11.19 -9.77 -31.54
CA THR A 168 -10.32 -9.43 -30.42
C THR A 168 -8.88 -9.13 -30.87
N VAL A 169 -8.38 -9.79 -31.92
CA VAL A 169 -7.09 -9.42 -32.55
C VAL A 169 -7.19 -8.04 -33.20
N VAL A 170 -8.29 -7.75 -33.90
CA VAL A 170 -8.55 -6.42 -34.47
C VAL A 170 -8.64 -5.36 -33.36
N TYR A 171 -9.27 -5.67 -32.23
CA TYR A 171 -9.30 -4.81 -31.03
C TYR A 171 -7.88 -4.48 -30.56
N LEU A 172 -7.02 -5.49 -30.38
CA LEU A 172 -5.63 -5.30 -29.95
C LEU A 172 -4.86 -4.45 -30.97
N TRP A 173 -5.06 -4.71 -32.26
CA TRP A 173 -4.45 -3.94 -33.34
C TRP A 173 -4.87 -2.46 -33.34
N VAL A 174 -6.16 -2.16 -33.20
CA VAL A 174 -6.65 -0.77 -33.10
C VAL A 174 -6.13 -0.10 -31.82
N LEU A 175 -6.05 -0.82 -30.71
CA LEU A 175 -5.50 -0.29 -29.47
C LEU A 175 -4.02 0.10 -29.63
N LEU A 176 -3.22 -0.73 -30.32
CA LEU A 176 -1.83 -0.39 -30.66
C LEU A 176 -1.72 0.83 -31.59
N ILE A 177 -2.64 0.99 -32.55
CA ILE A 177 -2.71 2.20 -33.38
C ILE A 177 -2.94 3.44 -32.53
N VAL A 178 -3.86 3.38 -31.55
CA VAL A 178 -4.13 4.53 -30.68
C VAL A 178 -2.92 4.88 -29.82
N PHE A 179 -2.20 3.88 -29.29
CA PHE A 179 -0.99 4.10 -28.50
C PHE A 179 0.15 4.69 -29.32
N THR A 180 0.42 4.12 -30.49
CA THR A 180 1.46 4.64 -31.40
C THR A 180 1.12 6.03 -31.91
N ALA A 181 -0.15 6.31 -32.26
CA ALA A 181 -0.58 7.62 -32.73
C ALA A 181 -0.58 8.71 -31.64
N SER A 182 -0.85 8.34 -30.38
CA SER A 182 -0.82 9.29 -29.26
C SER A 182 0.59 9.52 -28.70
N GLY A 183 1.56 8.69 -29.08
CA GLY A 183 2.90 8.72 -28.47
C GLY A 183 2.89 8.37 -26.97
N ALA A 184 1.82 7.73 -26.50
CA ALA A 184 1.65 7.34 -25.10
C ALA A 184 2.63 6.23 -24.72
N THR A 185 3.17 6.31 -23.51
CA THR A 185 4.04 5.29 -22.94
C THR A 185 3.22 4.15 -22.34
N LEU A 186 3.61 2.92 -22.65
CA LEU A 186 3.02 1.71 -22.11
C LEU A 186 3.75 1.35 -20.80
N SER A 187 3.23 1.88 -19.69
CA SER A 187 3.70 1.53 -18.34
C SER A 187 3.30 0.10 -17.95
N LEU A 188 3.86 -0.40 -16.86
CA LEU A 188 3.50 -1.69 -16.30
C LEU A 188 1.99 -1.82 -16.06
N SER A 189 1.39 -0.80 -15.45
CA SER A 189 -0.04 -0.71 -15.21
C SER A 189 -0.87 -0.59 -16.50
N ALA A 190 -0.36 0.03 -17.55
CA ALA A 190 -1.03 0.07 -18.85
C ALA A 190 -1.02 -1.32 -19.52
N VAL A 191 0.07 -2.09 -19.41
CA VAL A 191 0.12 -3.48 -19.92
C VAL A 191 -0.94 -4.36 -19.26
N VAL A 192 -1.14 -4.19 -17.95
CA VAL A 192 -2.21 -4.86 -17.23
C VAL A 192 -3.58 -4.53 -17.82
N ALA A 193 -3.84 -3.23 -18.06
CA ALA A 193 -5.08 -2.80 -18.70
C ALA A 193 -5.25 -3.37 -20.11
N PHE A 194 -4.17 -3.58 -20.88
CA PHE A 194 -4.22 -4.28 -22.16
C PHE A 194 -4.71 -5.71 -22.01
N VAL A 195 -4.05 -6.50 -21.15
CA VAL A 195 -4.36 -7.93 -20.98
C VAL A 195 -5.79 -8.10 -20.44
N LEU A 196 -6.17 -7.26 -19.47
CA LEU A 196 -7.52 -7.21 -18.93
C LEU A 196 -8.54 -6.77 -19.98
N GLY A 197 -8.20 -5.78 -20.81
CA GLY A 197 -8.99 -5.27 -21.92
C GLY A 197 -9.36 -6.35 -22.94
N ILE A 198 -8.47 -7.32 -23.18
CA ILE A 198 -8.73 -8.48 -24.05
C ILE A 198 -9.84 -9.37 -23.48
N GLY A 199 -9.81 -9.66 -22.17
CA GLY A 199 -10.88 -10.40 -21.50
C GLY A 199 -12.22 -9.67 -21.58
N MET A 200 -12.19 -8.35 -21.37
CA MET A 200 -13.34 -7.45 -21.47
C MET A 200 -13.91 -7.38 -22.89
N ALA A 201 -13.05 -7.37 -23.91
CA ALA A 201 -13.47 -7.43 -25.31
C ALA A 201 -14.12 -8.79 -25.61
N ALA A 202 -13.54 -9.90 -25.14
CA ALA A 202 -14.13 -11.22 -25.29
C ALA A 202 -15.50 -11.35 -24.59
N ASP A 203 -15.68 -10.73 -23.42
CA ASP A 203 -16.94 -10.68 -22.67
C ASP A 203 -18.12 -10.17 -23.51
N ALA A 204 -17.96 -9.03 -24.20
CA ALA A 204 -19.02 -8.48 -25.07
C ALA A 204 -19.49 -9.48 -26.13
N SER A 205 -18.56 -10.25 -26.71
CA SER A 205 -18.87 -11.32 -27.66
C SER A 205 -19.59 -12.50 -26.99
N ILE A 206 -19.15 -12.92 -25.80
CA ILE A 206 -19.78 -14.00 -25.02
C ILE A 206 -21.25 -13.66 -24.71
N ILE A 207 -21.52 -12.46 -24.19
CA ILE A 207 -22.89 -12.01 -23.86
C ILE A 207 -23.79 -12.07 -25.10
N CYS A 208 -23.29 -11.61 -26.26
CA CYS A 208 -24.05 -11.64 -27.50
C CYS A 208 -24.31 -13.08 -27.98
N LEU A 209 -23.26 -13.90 -28.09
CA LEU A 209 -23.36 -15.25 -28.64
C LEU A 209 -24.18 -16.19 -27.76
N GLU A 210 -24.12 -16.01 -26.44
CA GLU A 210 -25.02 -16.71 -25.51
C GLU A 210 -26.48 -16.29 -25.71
N ARG A 211 -26.74 -14.99 -25.91
CA ARG A 211 -28.09 -14.53 -26.22
C ARG A 211 -28.58 -15.10 -27.55
N VAL A 212 -27.73 -15.18 -28.58
CA VAL A 212 -28.08 -15.85 -29.84
C VAL A 212 -28.44 -17.31 -29.62
N ARG A 213 -27.71 -18.04 -28.75
CA ARG A 213 -28.06 -19.43 -28.40
C ARG A 213 -29.39 -19.55 -27.65
N GLU A 214 -29.73 -18.59 -26.79
CA GLU A 214 -31.05 -18.53 -26.15
C GLU A 214 -32.15 -18.34 -27.21
N GLU A 215 -31.96 -17.44 -28.17
CA GLU A 215 -32.93 -17.15 -29.23
C GLU A 215 -33.14 -18.33 -30.19
N LEU A 216 -32.07 -19.06 -30.52
CA LEU A 216 -32.16 -20.33 -31.26
C LEU A 216 -32.93 -21.39 -30.48
N GLY A 217 -32.79 -21.41 -29.15
CA GLY A 217 -33.52 -22.31 -28.26
C GLY A 217 -35.03 -22.09 -28.25
N LEU A 218 -35.48 -20.88 -28.61
CA LEU A 218 -36.89 -20.54 -28.79
C LEU A 218 -37.45 -20.92 -30.17
N GLY A 219 -36.65 -21.59 -31.02
CA GLY A 219 -37.05 -22.03 -32.35
C GLY A 219 -36.94 -20.97 -33.44
N ARG A 220 -36.30 -19.83 -33.16
CA ARG A 220 -36.09 -18.76 -34.16
C ARG A 220 -35.10 -19.20 -35.23
N SER A 221 -35.26 -18.65 -36.44
CA SER A 221 -34.30 -18.87 -37.53
C SER A 221 -32.91 -18.31 -37.16
N LEU A 222 -31.84 -18.86 -37.75
CA LEU A 222 -30.48 -18.43 -37.41
C LEU A 222 -30.25 -16.92 -37.57
N ARG A 223 -30.73 -16.34 -38.67
CA ARG A 223 -30.55 -14.91 -38.95
C ARG A 223 -31.31 -14.04 -37.94
N GLU A 224 -32.56 -14.40 -37.67
CA GLU A 224 -33.39 -13.71 -36.69
C GLU A 224 -32.83 -13.84 -35.28
N ALA A 225 -32.34 -15.02 -34.90
CA ALA A 225 -31.70 -15.27 -33.61
C ALA A 225 -30.43 -14.43 -33.43
N VAL A 226 -29.60 -14.30 -34.48
CA VAL A 226 -28.42 -13.40 -34.44
C VAL A 226 -28.87 -11.95 -34.29
N GLN A 227 -29.82 -11.49 -35.10
CA GLN A 227 -30.26 -10.10 -35.06
C GLN A 227 -30.89 -9.71 -33.72
N ASN A 228 -31.79 -10.56 -33.20
CA ASN A 228 -32.46 -10.36 -31.92
C ASN A 228 -31.48 -10.53 -30.75
N GLY A 229 -30.53 -11.47 -30.85
CA GLY A 229 -29.54 -11.70 -29.82
C GLY A 229 -28.64 -10.48 -29.60
N PHE A 230 -28.06 -9.93 -30.66
CA PHE A 230 -27.22 -8.73 -30.55
C PHE A 230 -28.01 -7.48 -30.15
N ASN A 231 -29.20 -7.26 -30.72
CA ASN A 231 -30.03 -6.11 -30.33
C ASN A 231 -30.48 -6.19 -28.87
N GLY A 232 -30.83 -7.39 -28.39
CA GLY A 232 -31.26 -7.63 -27.02
C GLY A 232 -30.13 -7.49 -25.99
N SER A 233 -28.88 -7.73 -26.39
CA SER A 233 -27.71 -7.62 -25.49
C SER A 233 -27.17 -6.18 -25.36
N LEU A 234 -27.49 -5.27 -26.28
CA LEU A 234 -26.94 -3.91 -26.29
C LEU A 234 -27.16 -3.13 -24.98
N PRO A 235 -28.38 -3.11 -24.37
CA PRO A 235 -28.58 -2.40 -23.11
C PRO A 235 -27.71 -2.94 -21.97
N THR A 236 -27.54 -4.27 -21.90
CA THR A 236 -26.70 -4.92 -20.89
C THR A 236 -25.23 -4.56 -21.06
N ILE A 237 -24.71 -4.62 -22.29
CA ILE A 237 -23.29 -4.28 -22.58
C ILE A 237 -23.03 -2.81 -22.30
N ARG A 238 -23.94 -1.92 -22.71
CA ARG A 238 -23.83 -0.49 -22.43
C ARG A 238 -23.82 -0.22 -20.93
N ASP A 239 -24.78 -0.77 -20.20
CA ASP A 239 -24.94 -0.50 -18.77
C ASP A 239 -23.73 -1.04 -17.97
N ALA A 240 -23.18 -2.20 -18.36
CA ALA A 240 -21.95 -2.76 -17.78
C ALA A 240 -20.72 -1.88 -18.03
N ASN A 241 -20.45 -1.55 -19.30
CA ASN A 241 -19.28 -0.76 -19.69
C ASN A 241 -19.32 0.68 -19.16
N LEU A 242 -20.52 1.27 -19.04
CA LEU A 242 -20.68 2.61 -18.48
C LEU A 242 -20.24 2.66 -17.02
N VAL A 243 -20.55 1.63 -16.23
CA VAL A 243 -20.09 1.59 -14.84
C VAL A 243 -18.57 1.43 -14.78
N THR A 244 -17.99 0.51 -15.54
CA THR A 244 -16.52 0.38 -15.59
C THR A 244 -15.89 1.72 -15.96
N ALA A 245 -16.45 2.44 -16.94
CA ALA A 245 -16.00 3.77 -17.31
C ALA A 245 -16.12 4.80 -16.15
N LEU A 246 -17.21 4.80 -15.38
CA LEU A 246 -17.34 5.68 -14.21
C LEU A 246 -16.23 5.44 -13.17
N ALA A 247 -15.89 4.17 -12.90
CA ALA A 247 -14.78 3.84 -12.01
C ALA A 247 -13.43 4.31 -12.58
N MET A 248 -13.18 4.10 -13.88
CA MET A 248 -11.96 4.54 -14.54
C MET A 248 -11.84 6.07 -14.61
N ILE A 249 -12.95 6.80 -14.78
CA ILE A 249 -12.96 8.27 -14.74
C ILE A 249 -12.56 8.79 -13.35
N ALA A 250 -13.14 8.20 -12.28
CA ALA A 250 -12.78 8.56 -10.91
C ALA A 250 -11.29 8.29 -10.63
N LEU A 251 -10.76 7.17 -11.15
CA LEU A 251 -9.34 6.84 -11.06
C LEU A 251 -8.43 7.80 -11.81
N PHE A 252 -8.80 8.13 -13.05
CA PHE A 252 -8.05 9.07 -13.86
C PHE A 252 -8.01 10.45 -13.19
N ALA A 253 -9.13 10.87 -12.61
CA ALA A 253 -9.24 12.12 -11.85
C ALA A 253 -8.44 12.11 -10.54
N ALA A 254 -8.08 10.95 -9.99
CA ALA A 254 -7.28 10.82 -8.78
C ALA A 254 -5.85 11.37 -8.92
N GLY A 255 -5.31 11.43 -10.15
CA GLY A 255 -4.01 12.07 -10.36
C GLY A 255 -2.80 11.27 -9.87
N ILE A 256 -2.91 9.95 -9.70
CA ILE A 256 -1.81 9.08 -9.24
C ILE A 256 -1.18 8.44 -10.49
N GLY A 257 0.07 8.80 -10.80
CA GLY A 257 0.75 8.48 -12.07
C GLY A 257 0.54 7.04 -12.58
N PRO A 258 0.96 6.00 -11.84
CA PRO A 258 0.77 4.61 -12.25
C PRO A 258 -0.69 4.24 -12.52
N ILE A 259 -1.64 4.80 -11.78
CA ILE A 259 -3.07 4.44 -11.90
C ILE A 259 -3.75 5.18 -13.06
N GLN A 260 -3.29 6.38 -13.42
CA GLN A 260 -3.85 7.14 -14.54
C GLN A 260 -3.63 6.44 -15.89
N GLY A 261 -2.44 5.88 -16.11
CA GLY A 261 -2.12 5.10 -17.31
C GLY A 261 -3.04 3.89 -17.47
N PHE A 262 -3.27 3.15 -16.38
CA PHE A 262 -4.23 2.05 -16.32
C PHE A 262 -5.65 2.51 -16.69
N ALA A 263 -6.14 3.56 -16.03
CA ALA A 263 -7.51 4.06 -16.20
C ALA A 263 -7.78 4.57 -17.63
N LEU A 264 -6.86 5.32 -18.20
CA LEU A 264 -6.96 5.81 -19.58
C LEU A 264 -7.00 4.67 -20.59
N THR A 265 -6.11 3.69 -20.41
CA THR A 265 -6.04 2.49 -21.27
C THR A 265 -7.34 1.70 -21.22
N MET A 266 -7.94 1.55 -20.04
CA MET A 266 -9.24 0.89 -19.86
C MET A 266 -10.37 1.67 -20.52
N LEU A 267 -10.40 3.00 -20.42
CA LEU A 267 -11.41 3.83 -21.08
C LEU A 267 -11.36 3.70 -22.62
N VAL A 268 -10.16 3.79 -23.19
CA VAL A 268 -9.95 3.59 -24.63
C VAL A 268 -10.36 2.16 -25.02
N SER A 269 -10.01 1.17 -24.22
CA SER A 269 -10.37 -0.23 -24.43
C SER A 269 -11.88 -0.48 -24.49
N ILE A 270 -12.65 0.14 -23.59
CA ILE A 270 -14.12 0.04 -23.59
C ILE A 270 -14.70 0.53 -24.92
N VAL A 271 -14.19 1.64 -25.46
CA VAL A 271 -14.70 2.19 -26.74
C VAL A 271 -14.35 1.27 -27.91
N ILE A 272 -13.08 0.84 -28.02
CA ILE A 272 -12.62 -0.02 -29.11
C ILE A 272 -13.31 -1.37 -29.06
N SER A 273 -13.49 -1.95 -27.87
CA SER A 273 -14.15 -3.25 -27.69
C SER A 273 -15.63 -3.23 -28.12
N ILE A 274 -16.37 -2.13 -27.90
CA ILE A 274 -17.73 -2.00 -28.43
C ILE A 274 -17.71 -1.97 -29.97
N ALA A 275 -16.78 -1.25 -30.59
CA ALA A 275 -16.68 -1.18 -32.04
C ALA A 275 -16.34 -2.55 -32.67
N THR A 276 -15.42 -3.29 -32.07
CA THR A 276 -14.85 -4.53 -32.62
C THR A 276 -15.63 -5.76 -32.14
N ASN A 277 -15.77 -5.95 -30.84
CA ASN A 277 -16.30 -7.15 -30.23
C ASN A 277 -17.82 -7.16 -30.06
N PHE A 278 -18.49 -6.05 -30.37
CA PHE A 278 -19.94 -5.99 -30.54
C PHE A 278 -20.33 -5.73 -32.00
N PHE A 279 -19.99 -4.56 -32.57
CA PHE A 279 -20.47 -4.20 -33.91
C PHE A 279 -19.83 -5.02 -35.04
N LEU A 280 -18.50 -5.18 -35.05
CA LEU A 280 -17.83 -5.95 -36.09
C LEU A 280 -18.17 -7.45 -36.01
N VAL A 281 -18.16 -8.05 -34.81
CA VAL A 281 -18.61 -9.46 -34.62
C VAL A 281 -20.04 -9.65 -35.13
N ARG A 282 -20.98 -8.77 -34.76
CA ARG A 282 -22.36 -8.82 -35.27
C ARG A 282 -22.40 -8.84 -36.79
N ARG A 283 -21.61 -7.97 -37.42
CA ARG A 283 -21.59 -7.81 -38.89
C ARG A 283 -21.05 -9.06 -39.56
N LEU A 284 -19.93 -9.60 -39.07
CA LEU A 284 -19.31 -10.81 -39.62
C LEU A 284 -20.20 -12.04 -39.45
N VAL A 285 -20.82 -12.22 -38.27
CA VAL A 285 -21.71 -13.36 -38.01
C VAL A 285 -22.98 -13.30 -38.87
N LEU A 286 -23.62 -12.12 -38.98
CA LEU A 286 -24.79 -11.95 -39.85
C LEU A 286 -24.45 -12.18 -41.32
N TRP A 287 -23.32 -11.65 -41.78
CA TRP A 287 -22.90 -11.83 -43.16
C TRP A 287 -22.61 -13.30 -43.47
N LEU A 288 -21.89 -14.00 -42.58
CA LEU A 288 -21.63 -15.42 -42.74
C LEU A 288 -22.94 -16.24 -42.71
N ALA A 289 -23.89 -15.90 -41.84
CA ALA A 289 -25.22 -16.54 -41.83
C ALA A 289 -25.98 -16.33 -43.15
N ASP A 290 -25.89 -15.15 -43.76
CA ASP A 290 -26.53 -14.82 -45.04
C ASP A 290 -25.91 -15.56 -46.25
N THR A 291 -24.68 -16.08 -46.13
CA THR A 291 -24.06 -16.89 -47.19
C THR A 291 -24.58 -18.33 -47.27
N GLN A 292 -25.27 -18.79 -46.21
CA GLN A 292 -25.68 -20.19 -46.01
C GLN A 292 -24.54 -21.22 -46.19
N TRP A 293 -23.29 -20.78 -46.06
CA TRP A 293 -22.12 -21.62 -46.28
C TRP A 293 -21.85 -22.57 -45.11
N VAL A 294 -22.28 -22.17 -43.91
CA VAL A 294 -22.07 -22.90 -42.67
C VAL A 294 -23.42 -23.21 -42.04
N SER A 295 -23.64 -24.47 -41.66
CA SER A 295 -24.86 -24.85 -40.94
C SER A 295 -24.87 -24.26 -39.53
N GLN A 296 -26.07 -24.04 -38.96
CA GLN A 296 -26.22 -23.52 -37.59
C GLN A 296 -25.36 -24.28 -36.57
N ARG A 297 -25.29 -25.62 -36.70
CA ARG A 297 -24.49 -26.47 -35.81
C ARG A 297 -23.01 -26.09 -35.85
N TRP A 298 -22.42 -25.83 -37.01
CA TRP A 298 -21.01 -25.46 -37.10
C TRP A 298 -20.77 -23.98 -36.81
N LEU A 299 -21.74 -23.11 -37.09
CA LEU A 299 -21.59 -21.67 -36.88
C LEU A 299 -21.51 -21.32 -35.40
N ILE A 300 -22.50 -21.73 -34.61
CA ILE A 300 -22.64 -21.34 -33.19
C ILE A 300 -23.07 -22.50 -32.28
N GLY A 301 -23.54 -23.59 -32.88
CA GLY A 301 -23.99 -24.79 -32.20
C GLY A 301 -25.47 -24.86 -31.93
N LYS A 302 -25.85 -25.66 -30.92
CA LYS A 302 -27.25 -25.91 -30.60
C LYS A 302 -27.80 -24.74 -29.77
N GLY A 303 -29.08 -24.43 -29.98
CA GLY A 303 -29.80 -23.50 -29.10
C GLY A 303 -29.89 -24.05 -27.68
N LYS A 304 -29.93 -23.16 -26.70
CA LYS A 304 -30.12 -23.53 -25.29
C LYS A 304 -31.59 -23.87 -25.04
N SER A 305 -31.88 -25.05 -24.50
CA SER A 305 -33.24 -25.38 -24.08
C SER A 305 -33.78 -24.32 -23.13
N PRO A 306 -35.03 -23.85 -23.30
CA PRO A 306 -35.63 -22.88 -22.39
C PRO A 306 -35.53 -23.39 -20.96
N ALA A 307 -34.97 -22.57 -20.06
CA ALA A 307 -34.91 -22.93 -18.65
C ALA A 307 -36.34 -23.10 -18.11
N THR A 308 -36.76 -24.33 -17.83
CA THR A 308 -38.09 -24.63 -17.28
C THR A 308 -38.17 -24.33 -15.79
N THR A 309 -39.36 -24.03 -15.29
CA THR A 309 -39.66 -23.77 -13.87
C THR A 309 -39.73 -25.04 -13.01
N ALA A 310 -39.82 -26.23 -13.59
CA ALA A 310 -40.20 -27.47 -12.87
C ALA A 310 -39.10 -28.10 -11.99
N ARG A 311 -37.82 -27.88 -12.27
CA ARG A 311 -36.69 -28.41 -11.46
C ARG A 311 -35.66 -27.31 -11.24
N SER A 312 -35.76 -26.59 -10.13
CA SER A 312 -34.93 -25.42 -9.88
C SER A 312 -33.90 -25.63 -8.78
N PHE A 313 -32.61 -25.56 -9.13
CA PHE A 313 -31.54 -25.38 -8.16
C PHE A 313 -31.78 -24.09 -7.34
N ASN A 314 -31.60 -24.19 -6.03
CA ASN A 314 -31.85 -23.10 -5.09
C ASN A 314 -30.57 -22.31 -4.81
N PHE A 315 -30.24 -21.38 -5.70
CA PHE A 315 -29.08 -20.49 -5.56
C PHE A 315 -29.24 -19.60 -4.33
N ILE A 316 -30.42 -19.01 -4.15
CA ILE A 316 -30.69 -18.09 -3.03
C ILE A 316 -30.50 -18.78 -1.68
N GLY A 317 -30.89 -20.05 -1.57
CA GLY A 317 -30.74 -20.84 -0.35
C GLY A 317 -29.28 -20.98 0.12
N LEU A 318 -28.34 -21.07 -0.83
CA LEU A 318 -26.90 -21.11 -0.55
C LEU A 318 -26.31 -19.75 -0.15
N GLY A 319 -27.05 -18.65 -0.34
CA GLY A 319 -26.61 -17.31 0.05
C GLY A 319 -26.22 -17.17 1.52
N LYS A 320 -26.88 -17.92 2.43
CA LYS A 320 -26.51 -17.97 3.86
C LYS A 320 -25.12 -18.54 4.08
N THR A 321 -24.82 -19.65 3.41
CA THR A 321 -23.51 -20.30 3.49
C THR A 321 -22.44 -19.39 2.89
N ALA A 322 -22.72 -18.77 1.74
CA ALA A 322 -21.80 -17.83 1.10
C ALA A 322 -21.46 -16.64 2.01
N ILE A 323 -22.46 -16.03 2.67
CA ILE A 323 -22.23 -14.94 3.64
C ILE A 323 -21.46 -15.43 4.86
N PHE A 324 -21.78 -16.61 5.39
CA PHE A 324 -21.08 -17.16 6.55
C PHE A 324 -19.59 -17.38 6.25
N VAL A 325 -19.27 -17.99 5.10
CA VAL A 325 -17.87 -18.18 4.65
C VAL A 325 -17.18 -16.84 4.46
N SER A 326 -17.85 -15.88 3.81
CA SER A 326 -17.33 -14.53 3.59
C SER A 326 -17.04 -13.81 4.91
N LEU A 327 -17.95 -13.90 5.88
CA LEU A 327 -17.79 -13.34 7.22
C LEU A 327 -16.61 -13.98 7.94
N LEU A 328 -16.49 -15.31 7.89
CA LEU A 328 -15.39 -16.03 8.53
C LEU A 328 -14.03 -15.56 7.97
N THR A 329 -13.90 -15.45 6.65
CA THR A 329 -12.68 -14.96 6.00
C THR A 329 -12.38 -13.52 6.38
N ILE A 330 -13.37 -12.62 6.33
CA ILE A 330 -13.19 -11.20 6.68
C ILE A 330 -12.82 -11.03 8.15
N VAL A 331 -13.45 -11.77 9.06
CA VAL A 331 -13.15 -11.70 10.50
C VAL A 331 -11.75 -12.25 10.77
N ALA A 332 -11.39 -13.40 10.18
CA ALA A 332 -10.05 -13.97 10.34
C ALA A 332 -8.97 -13.00 9.82
N GLY A 333 -9.16 -12.43 8.64
CA GLY A 333 -8.23 -11.44 8.07
C GLY A 333 -8.19 -10.15 8.87
N SER A 334 -9.32 -9.63 9.35
CA SER A 334 -9.36 -8.44 10.21
C SER A 334 -8.62 -8.66 11.54
N LEU A 335 -8.78 -9.84 12.16
CA LEU A 335 -8.09 -10.19 13.40
C LEU A 335 -6.58 -10.35 13.17
N TYR A 336 -6.19 -10.97 12.05
CA TYR A 336 -4.77 -11.11 11.69
C TYR A 336 -4.14 -9.77 11.35
N TYR A 337 -4.82 -8.94 10.56
CA TYR A 337 -4.45 -7.55 10.25
C TYR A 337 -4.22 -6.75 11.53
N ARG A 338 -5.11 -6.86 12.51
CA ARG A 338 -4.93 -6.17 13.79
C ARG A 338 -3.67 -6.60 14.54
N ALA A 339 -3.33 -7.89 14.48
CA ALA A 339 -2.17 -8.43 15.18
C ALA A 339 -0.83 -8.11 14.47
N HIS A 340 -0.80 -8.06 13.14
CA HIS A 340 0.45 -8.02 12.37
C HIS A 340 0.53 -6.90 11.32
N GLY A 341 -0.53 -6.14 11.07
CA GLY A 341 -0.62 -5.16 9.97
C GLY A 341 -0.72 -5.79 8.58
N LEU A 342 -0.83 -4.94 7.54
CA LEU A 342 -0.62 -5.32 6.14
C LEU A 342 0.87 -5.29 5.81
N ASN A 343 1.28 -6.11 4.84
CA ASN A 343 2.60 -5.96 4.21
C ASN A 343 2.49 -4.86 3.15
N LEU A 344 2.66 -3.61 3.56
CA LEU A 344 2.54 -2.46 2.67
C LEU A 344 3.88 -2.20 1.98
N ASP A 345 3.83 -1.93 0.69
CA ASP A 345 4.99 -1.45 -0.05
C ASP A 345 5.33 0.01 0.34
N ILE A 346 6.51 0.47 -0.07
CA ILE A 346 7.00 1.83 0.18
C ILE A 346 6.18 2.91 -0.53
N ASP A 347 5.36 2.56 -1.52
CA ASP A 347 4.41 3.54 -2.05
C ASP A 347 3.39 4.03 -0.98
N PHE A 348 3.18 3.23 0.08
CA PHE A 348 2.33 3.57 1.23
C PHE A 348 3.08 3.73 2.55
N THR A 349 4.35 3.31 2.59
CA THR A 349 5.22 3.39 3.76
C THR A 349 6.44 4.24 3.45
N ALA A 350 6.83 5.12 4.35
CA ALA A 350 8.04 5.91 4.11
C ALA A 350 9.28 5.00 4.12
N GLY A 351 10.22 5.23 3.21
CA GLY A 351 11.46 4.46 3.20
C GLY A 351 12.06 4.26 1.81
N THR A 352 13.02 3.34 1.73
CA THR A 352 13.64 2.89 0.48
C THR A 352 13.48 1.38 0.32
N ALA A 353 12.95 0.98 -0.81
CA ALA A 353 12.95 -0.37 -1.34
C ALA A 353 14.14 -0.52 -2.31
N LEU A 354 14.93 -1.56 -2.12
CA LEU A 354 16.05 -1.88 -2.99
C LEU A 354 15.96 -3.35 -3.39
N ASP A 355 15.74 -3.59 -4.67
CA ASP A 355 15.74 -4.91 -5.27
C ASP A 355 17.06 -5.09 -6.02
N ILE A 356 17.77 -6.19 -5.76
CA ILE A 356 19.12 -6.44 -6.30
C ILE A 356 19.15 -7.82 -6.94
N ASP A 357 19.52 -7.89 -8.21
CA ASP A 357 19.76 -9.13 -8.93
C ASP A 357 21.25 -9.40 -9.09
N VAL A 358 21.64 -10.63 -8.77
CA VAL A 358 23.03 -11.10 -8.85
C VAL A 358 23.18 -12.29 -9.79
N ASP A 359 24.38 -12.49 -10.33
CA ASP A 359 24.70 -13.55 -11.29
C ASP A 359 24.66 -14.99 -10.73
N ARG A 360 24.66 -15.18 -9.40
CA ARG A 360 24.69 -16.50 -8.75
C ARG A 360 23.90 -16.49 -7.45
N ALA A 361 23.41 -17.67 -7.06
CA ALA A 361 22.57 -17.84 -5.87
C ALA A 361 23.22 -17.26 -4.61
N ILE A 362 22.43 -16.52 -3.83
CA ILE A 362 22.82 -15.93 -2.56
C ILE A 362 21.89 -16.44 -1.45
N THR A 363 22.37 -16.42 -0.20
CA THR A 363 21.53 -16.70 0.97
C THR A 363 21.13 -15.39 1.66
N GLN A 364 19.97 -15.37 2.32
CA GLN A 364 19.50 -14.21 3.08
C GLN A 364 20.55 -13.73 4.08
N GLN A 365 21.22 -14.66 4.76
CA GLN A 365 22.26 -14.35 5.75
C GLN A 365 23.48 -13.67 5.12
N THR A 366 23.93 -14.15 3.96
CA THR A 366 25.02 -13.52 3.20
C THR A 366 24.63 -12.13 2.71
N ALA A 367 23.40 -11.95 2.22
CA ALA A 367 22.90 -10.66 1.77
C ALA A 367 22.87 -9.64 2.92
N THR A 368 22.33 -10.03 4.09
CA THR A 368 22.33 -9.19 5.30
C THR A 368 23.75 -8.84 5.72
N GLN A 369 24.69 -9.79 5.65
CA GLN A 369 26.08 -9.54 6.02
C GLN A 369 26.76 -8.52 5.09
N ILE A 370 26.54 -8.61 3.77
CA ILE A 370 27.08 -7.65 2.78
C ILE A 370 26.56 -6.24 3.06
N MET A 371 25.27 -6.09 3.40
CA MET A 371 24.68 -4.78 3.70
C MET A 371 25.19 -4.21 5.03
N THR A 372 25.32 -5.07 6.04
CA THR A 372 25.87 -4.67 7.34
C THR A 372 27.33 -4.21 7.19
N GLU A 373 28.13 -4.90 6.37
CA GLU A 373 29.50 -4.49 6.01
C GLU A 373 29.53 -3.13 5.28
N ALA A 374 28.47 -2.80 4.53
CA ALA A 374 28.29 -1.50 3.88
C ALA A 374 27.74 -0.41 4.82
N GLY A 375 27.62 -0.67 6.13
CA GLY A 375 27.24 0.33 7.13
C GLY A 375 25.73 0.62 7.23
N THR A 376 24.89 -0.20 6.60
CA THR A 376 23.42 -0.03 6.60
C THR A 376 22.72 -1.28 7.13
N ILE A 377 21.70 -1.09 7.96
CA ILE A 377 20.90 -2.17 8.53
C ILE A 377 19.52 -2.14 7.87
N PRO A 378 19.18 -3.11 7.01
CA PRO A 378 17.86 -3.19 6.41
C PRO A 378 16.81 -3.63 7.44
N ALA A 379 15.60 -3.12 7.32
CA ALA A 379 14.45 -3.54 8.13
C ALA A 379 14.02 -4.97 7.79
N THR A 380 14.02 -5.29 6.48
CA THR A 380 13.80 -6.65 6.00
C THR A 380 14.72 -6.95 4.82
N VAL A 381 15.14 -8.21 4.73
CA VAL A 381 15.85 -8.78 3.59
C VAL A 381 15.12 -10.05 3.22
N ALA A 382 14.71 -10.19 1.97
CA ALA A 382 14.18 -11.42 1.41
C ALA A 382 15.06 -11.81 0.22
N VAL A 383 15.27 -13.11 0.04
CA VAL A 383 15.96 -13.64 -1.14
C VAL A 383 14.98 -14.55 -1.87
N GLY A 384 14.85 -14.35 -3.17
CA GLY A 384 13.87 -14.99 -4.03
C GLY A 384 14.36 -15.14 -5.47
N GLY A 385 13.40 -15.36 -6.37
CA GLY A 385 13.66 -15.72 -7.76
C GLY A 385 13.90 -17.22 -7.95
N ALA A 386 13.72 -17.71 -9.18
CA ALA A 386 13.76 -19.15 -9.51
C ALA A 386 15.08 -19.86 -9.11
N GLN A 387 16.16 -19.10 -8.92
CA GLN A 387 17.49 -19.60 -8.53
C GLN A 387 18.07 -18.90 -7.28
N ASN A 388 17.26 -18.23 -6.46
CA ASN A 388 17.73 -17.43 -5.30
C ASN A 388 18.77 -16.35 -5.69
N GLN A 389 18.53 -15.68 -6.81
CA GLN A 389 19.41 -14.64 -7.38
C GLN A 389 18.87 -13.23 -7.15
N HIS A 390 17.63 -13.10 -6.69
CA HIS A 390 16.96 -11.84 -6.43
C HIS A 390 16.97 -11.53 -4.93
N ILE A 391 17.29 -10.30 -4.56
CA ILE A 391 17.37 -9.85 -3.17
C ILE A 391 16.46 -8.63 -3.04
N ALA A 392 15.35 -8.79 -2.33
CA ALA A 392 14.46 -7.69 -2.00
C ALA A 392 14.79 -7.15 -0.60
N VAL A 393 15.08 -5.86 -0.52
CA VAL A 393 15.52 -5.19 0.70
C VAL A 393 14.59 -4.02 0.97
N ARG A 394 14.17 -3.84 2.23
CA ARG A 394 13.40 -2.67 2.65
C ARG A 394 14.09 -1.95 3.80
N PHE A 395 14.12 -0.63 3.72
CA PHE A 395 14.62 0.29 4.72
C PHE A 395 13.46 1.18 5.17
N ASP A 396 13.29 1.35 6.49
CA ASP A 396 12.26 2.24 7.06
C ASP A 396 12.60 3.73 6.86
N GLU A 397 13.85 4.03 6.53
CA GLU A 397 14.34 5.37 6.23
C GLU A 397 14.69 5.51 4.75
N VAL A 398 14.60 6.73 4.24
CA VAL A 398 15.04 7.07 2.88
C VAL A 398 16.56 7.01 2.83
N LEU A 399 17.10 6.05 2.08
CA LEU A 399 18.54 5.90 1.88
C LEU A 399 19.12 7.14 1.21
N LYS A 400 20.26 7.63 1.73
CA LYS A 400 21.00 8.68 1.05
C LYS A 400 21.70 8.10 -0.18
N PRO A 401 21.91 8.90 -1.24
CA PRO A 401 22.62 8.43 -2.43
C PRO A 401 24.02 7.85 -2.15
N ALA A 402 24.71 8.34 -1.12
CA ALA A 402 26.02 7.83 -0.71
C ALA A 402 25.94 6.43 -0.10
N ASP A 403 24.92 6.15 0.71
CA ASP A 403 24.72 4.86 1.38
C ASP A 403 24.34 3.80 0.34
N LEU A 404 23.42 4.14 -0.58
CA LEU A 404 23.09 3.29 -1.72
C LEU A 404 24.34 2.93 -2.54
N LYS A 405 25.22 3.90 -2.79
CA LYS A 405 26.48 3.67 -3.52
C LYS A 405 27.39 2.69 -2.79
N GLN A 406 27.48 2.75 -1.47
CA GLN A 406 28.26 1.81 -0.67
C GLN A 406 27.67 0.39 -0.74
N ILE A 407 26.35 0.25 -0.63
CA ILE A 407 25.65 -1.04 -0.74
C ILE A 407 25.94 -1.67 -2.11
N ILE A 408 25.69 -0.95 -3.21
CA ILE A 408 25.90 -1.48 -4.56
C ILE A 408 27.37 -1.79 -4.82
N ALA A 409 28.31 -1.00 -4.30
CA ALA A 409 29.74 -1.28 -4.40
C ALA A 409 30.13 -2.57 -3.64
N ALA A 410 29.55 -2.82 -2.46
CA ALA A 410 29.79 -4.03 -1.69
C ALA A 410 29.31 -5.29 -2.43
N PHE A 411 28.14 -5.21 -3.09
CA PHE A 411 27.65 -6.29 -3.95
C PHE A 411 28.55 -6.50 -5.18
N LYS A 412 28.93 -5.43 -5.89
CA LYS A 412 29.83 -5.51 -7.06
C LYS A 412 31.22 -6.03 -6.71
N GLY A 413 31.67 -5.86 -5.46
CA GLY A 413 32.91 -6.46 -4.97
C GLY A 413 32.87 -7.99 -4.88
N LYS A 414 31.68 -8.58 -4.73
CA LYS A 414 31.49 -10.03 -4.58
C LYS A 414 30.81 -10.71 -5.79
N TYR A 415 30.19 -9.98 -6.71
CA TYR A 415 29.44 -10.51 -7.84
C TYR A 415 29.80 -9.77 -9.14
N GLN A 416 29.86 -10.47 -10.28
CA GLN A 416 30.29 -9.86 -11.55
C GLN A 416 29.17 -9.05 -12.20
N SER A 417 27.93 -9.57 -12.14
CA SER A 417 26.73 -8.84 -12.54
C SER A 417 25.91 -8.49 -11.32
N VAL A 418 25.69 -7.19 -11.10
CA VAL A 418 24.81 -6.65 -10.06
C VAL A 418 23.92 -5.61 -10.70
N GLU A 419 22.65 -5.91 -10.76
CA GLU A 419 21.60 -4.99 -11.19
C GLU A 419 20.74 -4.64 -9.99
N TYR A 420 20.14 -3.45 -10.03
CA TYR A 420 19.27 -3.04 -8.94
C TYR A 420 18.12 -2.16 -9.42
N GLU A 421 17.02 -2.24 -8.69
CA GLU A 421 15.89 -1.32 -8.72
C GLU A 421 15.79 -0.63 -7.36
N GLU A 422 15.83 0.71 -7.36
CA GLU A 422 15.64 1.53 -6.16
C GLU A 422 14.27 2.18 -6.29
N ASN A 423 13.37 1.94 -5.35
CA ASN A 423 12.16 2.72 -5.19
C ASN A 423 12.24 3.42 -3.83
N THR A 424 11.97 4.72 -3.77
CA THR A 424 12.09 5.56 -2.58
C THR A 424 10.90 6.48 -2.51
N ALA A 425 10.22 6.51 -1.37
CA ALA A 425 9.04 7.34 -1.15
C ALA A 425 9.15 8.16 0.14
N ASP A 426 8.96 9.47 0.03
CA ASP A 426 8.84 10.37 1.17
C ASP A 426 7.46 10.21 1.83
N PRO A 427 7.39 10.25 3.18
CA PRO A 427 6.13 10.08 3.91
C PRO A 427 5.03 11.05 3.47
N GLY A 428 5.38 12.26 3.04
CA GLY A 428 4.42 13.25 2.57
C GLY A 428 3.73 12.85 1.27
N VAL A 429 4.47 12.25 0.34
CA VAL A 429 3.94 11.81 -0.96
C VAL A 429 3.14 10.52 -0.83
N ALA A 430 3.64 9.55 -0.06
CA ALA A 430 2.92 8.31 0.23
C ALA A 430 1.53 8.60 0.85
N ARG A 431 1.46 9.54 1.80
CA ARG A 431 0.19 9.96 2.43
C ARG A 431 -0.76 10.67 1.46
N ASP A 432 -0.24 11.50 0.56
CA ASP A 432 -1.04 12.15 -0.48
C ASP A 432 -1.61 11.13 -1.47
N PHE A 433 -0.79 10.18 -1.94
CA PHE A 433 -1.23 9.10 -2.82
C PHE A 433 -2.31 8.25 -2.17
N ALA A 434 -2.12 7.82 -0.91
CA ALA A 434 -3.12 7.07 -0.17
C ALA A 434 -4.45 7.84 -0.03
N THR A 435 -4.38 9.13 0.28
CA THR A 435 -5.58 9.98 0.46
C THR A 435 -6.35 10.15 -0.85
N ARG A 436 -5.66 10.43 -1.95
CA ARG A 436 -6.27 10.56 -3.28
C ARG A 436 -6.89 9.25 -3.75
N ALA A 437 -6.24 8.12 -3.50
CA ALA A 437 -6.76 6.79 -3.81
C ALA A 437 -8.08 6.52 -3.07
N ILE A 438 -8.16 6.85 -1.77
CA ILE A 438 -9.39 6.71 -0.98
C ILE A 438 -10.52 7.58 -1.55
N TYR A 439 -10.25 8.85 -1.88
CA TYR A 439 -11.26 9.71 -2.47
C TYR A 439 -11.73 9.23 -3.84
N ALA A 440 -10.84 8.68 -4.67
CA ALA A 440 -11.20 8.09 -5.95
C ALA A 440 -12.12 6.88 -5.80
N VAL A 441 -11.85 6.00 -4.83
CA VAL A 441 -12.70 4.86 -4.50
C VAL A 441 -14.09 5.34 -4.06
N ILE A 442 -14.16 6.31 -3.14
CA ILE A 442 -15.44 6.87 -2.67
C ILE A 442 -16.23 7.49 -3.83
N ALA A 443 -15.57 8.30 -4.67
CA ALA A 443 -16.18 8.93 -5.82
C ALA A 443 -16.69 7.90 -6.85
N ALA A 444 -15.94 6.82 -7.10
CA ALA A 444 -16.37 5.71 -7.93
C ALA A 444 -17.64 5.04 -7.35
N PHE A 445 -17.63 4.66 -6.07
CA PHE A 445 -18.80 4.05 -5.41
C PHE A 445 -20.03 4.97 -5.45
N ALA A 446 -19.86 6.27 -5.20
CA ALA A 446 -20.95 7.24 -5.23
C ALA A 446 -21.53 7.36 -6.65
N SER A 447 -20.69 7.49 -7.67
CA SER A 447 -21.11 7.59 -9.08
C SER A 447 -21.87 6.34 -9.54
N ILE A 448 -21.37 5.17 -9.15
CA ILE A 448 -22.01 3.88 -9.43
C ILE A 448 -23.36 3.76 -8.72
N ALA A 449 -23.41 4.12 -7.44
CA ALA A 449 -24.64 4.08 -6.64
C ALA A 449 -25.74 4.96 -7.23
N ILE A 450 -25.38 6.19 -7.62
CA ILE A 450 -26.29 7.14 -8.28
C ILE A 450 -26.78 6.55 -9.59
N TYR A 451 -25.88 6.05 -10.44
CA TYR A 451 -26.25 5.47 -11.73
C TYR A 451 -27.22 4.29 -11.58
N ILE A 452 -26.88 3.29 -10.74
CA ILE A 452 -27.74 2.09 -10.54
C ILE A 452 -29.06 2.48 -9.88
N GLY A 453 -29.03 3.40 -8.91
CA GLY A 453 -30.20 3.89 -8.20
C GLY A 453 -31.22 4.51 -9.15
N LEU A 454 -30.75 5.35 -10.08
CA LEU A 454 -31.58 5.98 -11.12
C LEU A 454 -32.00 4.98 -12.20
N ARG A 455 -31.12 4.07 -12.60
CA ARG A 455 -31.35 3.13 -13.71
C ARG A 455 -32.28 1.98 -13.37
N PHE A 456 -32.26 1.50 -12.13
CA PHE A 456 -32.98 0.30 -11.70
C PHE A 456 -33.88 0.58 -10.49
N SER A 457 -33.27 0.74 -9.31
CA SER A 457 -33.89 1.15 -8.06
C SER A 457 -32.82 1.25 -6.97
N TRP A 458 -33.09 2.01 -5.91
CA TRP A 458 -32.19 2.08 -4.76
C TRP A 458 -31.98 0.71 -4.07
N ALA A 459 -32.98 -0.18 -4.10
CA ALA A 459 -32.85 -1.52 -3.53
C ALA A 459 -31.87 -2.40 -4.31
N ILE A 460 -31.84 -2.26 -5.65
CA ILE A 460 -30.85 -2.93 -6.51
C ILE A 460 -29.47 -2.28 -6.31
N ALA A 461 -29.40 -0.95 -6.18
CA ALA A 461 -28.15 -0.27 -5.85
C ALA A 461 -27.54 -0.81 -4.53
N LEU A 462 -28.34 -0.95 -3.47
CA LEU A 462 -27.84 -1.52 -2.21
C LEU A 462 -27.46 -3.00 -2.34
N ALA A 463 -28.27 -3.80 -3.05
CA ALA A 463 -28.02 -5.22 -3.29
C ALA A 463 -26.81 -5.49 -4.22
N THR A 464 -26.30 -4.45 -4.88
CA THR A 464 -25.08 -4.52 -5.71
C THR A 464 -23.86 -3.99 -4.97
N LEU A 465 -23.98 -2.86 -4.28
CA LEU A 465 -22.85 -2.20 -3.61
C LEU A 465 -22.37 -2.96 -2.37
N LEU A 466 -23.29 -3.48 -1.52
CA LEU A 466 -22.87 -4.18 -0.29
C LEU A 466 -22.00 -5.42 -0.59
N PRO A 467 -22.36 -6.29 -1.56
CA PRO A 467 -21.50 -7.41 -1.92
C PRO A 467 -20.18 -6.99 -2.56
N ILE A 468 -20.10 -5.86 -3.26
CA ILE A 468 -18.83 -5.35 -3.79
C ILE A 468 -17.88 -4.94 -2.67
N VAL A 469 -18.39 -4.25 -1.63
CA VAL A 469 -17.60 -3.94 -0.43
C VAL A 469 -17.09 -5.24 0.20
N GLN A 470 -17.95 -6.26 0.28
CA GLN A 470 -17.56 -7.57 0.78
C GLN A 470 -16.46 -8.23 -0.07
N ASP A 471 -16.55 -8.16 -1.41
CA ASP A 471 -15.54 -8.72 -2.31
C ASP A 471 -14.16 -8.10 -2.07
N ILE A 472 -14.10 -6.77 -1.92
CA ILE A 472 -12.86 -6.05 -1.59
C ILE A 472 -12.32 -6.49 -0.23
N LEU A 473 -13.19 -6.56 0.78
CA LEU A 473 -12.77 -6.98 2.12
C LEU A 473 -12.26 -8.43 2.16
N ILE A 474 -12.82 -9.33 1.34
CA ILE A 474 -12.32 -10.72 1.22
C ILE A 474 -10.92 -10.72 0.63
N VAL A 475 -10.68 -9.98 -0.46
CA VAL A 475 -9.35 -9.89 -1.08
C VAL A 475 -8.35 -9.31 -0.08
N SER A 476 -8.69 -8.20 0.57
CA SER A 476 -7.80 -7.58 1.56
C SER A 476 -7.57 -8.50 2.78
N ALA A 477 -8.59 -9.24 3.22
CA ALA A 477 -8.45 -10.22 4.29
C ALA A 477 -7.46 -11.35 3.94
N ILE A 478 -7.52 -11.87 2.71
CA ILE A 478 -6.58 -12.89 2.23
C ILE A 478 -5.17 -12.30 2.13
N PHE A 479 -5.02 -11.11 1.56
CA PHE A 479 -3.72 -10.43 1.49
C PHE A 479 -3.10 -10.22 2.87
N SER A 480 -3.92 -9.85 3.85
CA SER A 480 -3.48 -9.76 5.23
C SER A 480 -3.04 -11.11 5.78
N LEU A 481 -3.87 -12.16 5.68
CA LEU A 481 -3.61 -13.49 6.23
C LEU A 481 -2.32 -14.12 5.70
N PHE A 482 -2.03 -13.93 4.42
CA PHE A 482 -0.87 -14.52 3.76
C PHE A 482 0.33 -13.58 3.66
N LYS A 483 0.23 -12.35 4.20
CA LYS A 483 1.28 -11.33 4.12
C LYS A 483 1.72 -10.99 2.68
N PHE A 484 0.80 -11.08 1.73
CA PHE A 484 1.04 -10.60 0.38
C PHE A 484 1.24 -9.09 0.38
N GLU A 485 2.16 -8.63 -0.44
CA GLU A 485 2.53 -7.23 -0.57
C GLU A 485 1.38 -6.41 -1.18
N VAL A 486 1.18 -5.21 -0.65
CA VAL A 486 0.16 -4.25 -1.07
C VAL A 486 0.84 -2.99 -1.56
N ASP A 487 0.81 -2.80 -2.87
CA ASP A 487 1.42 -1.69 -3.62
C ASP A 487 0.35 -0.82 -4.31
N VAL A 488 0.76 0.20 -5.06
CA VAL A 488 -0.19 1.05 -5.80
C VAL A 488 -0.99 0.26 -6.84
N THR A 489 -0.40 -0.80 -7.41
CA THR A 489 -1.12 -1.63 -8.39
C THR A 489 -2.24 -2.45 -7.72
N TYR A 490 -2.08 -2.90 -6.48
CA TYR A 490 -3.14 -3.54 -5.69
C TYR A 490 -4.42 -2.68 -5.62
N ILE A 491 -4.28 -1.37 -5.44
CA ILE A 491 -5.44 -0.45 -5.44
C ILE A 491 -6.14 -0.43 -6.81
N ALA A 492 -5.37 -0.42 -7.90
CA ALA A 492 -5.92 -0.55 -9.24
C ALA A 492 -6.64 -1.90 -9.43
N ALA A 493 -6.14 -2.98 -8.83
CA ALA A 493 -6.80 -4.29 -8.83
C ALA A 493 -8.14 -4.23 -8.08
N LEU A 494 -8.20 -3.63 -6.89
CA LEU A 494 -9.45 -3.47 -6.13
C LEU A 494 -10.51 -2.68 -6.91
N LEU A 495 -10.11 -1.61 -7.60
CA LEU A 495 -11.02 -0.80 -8.42
C LEU A 495 -11.47 -1.51 -9.68
N THR A 496 -10.61 -2.35 -10.24
CA THR A 496 -10.98 -3.25 -11.31
C THR A 496 -12.00 -4.28 -10.84
N ILE A 497 -11.81 -4.86 -9.65
CA ILE A 497 -12.75 -5.80 -9.04
C ILE A 497 -14.12 -5.14 -8.86
N ILE A 498 -14.18 -3.87 -8.44
CA ILE A 498 -15.45 -3.12 -8.34
C ILE A 498 -16.19 -3.11 -9.68
N GLY A 499 -15.52 -2.74 -10.77
CA GLY A 499 -16.12 -2.69 -12.10
C GLY A 499 -16.61 -4.06 -12.59
N TYR A 500 -15.74 -5.07 -12.51
CA TYR A 500 -16.05 -6.41 -13.01
C TYR A 500 -17.05 -7.18 -12.15
N SER A 501 -16.93 -7.10 -10.82
CA SER A 501 -17.89 -7.70 -9.89
C SER A 501 -19.28 -7.10 -10.09
N LEU A 502 -19.37 -5.82 -10.47
CA LEU A 502 -20.65 -5.21 -10.78
C LEU A 502 -21.23 -5.65 -12.12
N ASN A 503 -20.40 -5.84 -13.15
CA ASN A 503 -20.86 -6.25 -14.49
C ASN A 503 -21.80 -7.47 -14.39
N ASP A 504 -21.37 -8.51 -13.68
CA ASP A 504 -22.18 -9.73 -13.50
C ASP A 504 -23.50 -9.46 -12.75
N LYS A 505 -23.46 -8.59 -11.73
CA LYS A 505 -24.65 -8.17 -10.99
C LYS A 505 -25.65 -7.45 -11.90
N ILE A 506 -25.19 -6.57 -12.79
CA ILE A 506 -26.05 -5.87 -13.76
C ILE A 506 -26.71 -6.86 -14.72
N VAL A 507 -25.97 -7.87 -15.19
CA VAL A 507 -26.51 -8.92 -16.05
C VAL A 507 -27.63 -9.70 -15.33
N ILE A 508 -27.38 -10.15 -14.09
CA ILE A 508 -28.33 -10.90 -13.27
C ILE A 508 -29.57 -10.04 -12.95
N PHE A 509 -29.37 -8.82 -12.44
CA PHE A 509 -30.48 -7.92 -12.08
C PHE A 509 -31.26 -7.43 -13.29
N GLY A 510 -30.60 -7.18 -14.42
CA GLY A 510 -31.26 -6.88 -15.68
C GLY A 510 -32.24 -7.99 -16.07
N ARG A 511 -31.84 -9.25 -15.90
CA ARG A 511 -32.71 -10.40 -16.17
C ARG A 511 -33.83 -10.57 -15.14
N ILE A 512 -33.53 -10.36 -13.85
CA ILE A 512 -34.54 -10.39 -12.78
C ILE A 512 -35.63 -9.34 -13.08
N VAL A 513 -35.23 -8.11 -13.38
CA VAL A 513 -36.15 -7.01 -13.70
C VAL A 513 -36.97 -7.32 -14.96
N GLU A 514 -36.34 -7.88 -16.00
CA GLU A 514 -37.04 -8.32 -17.21
C GLU A 514 -38.13 -9.36 -16.91
N ASN A 515 -37.78 -10.40 -16.14
CA ASN A 515 -38.70 -11.48 -15.79
C ASN A 515 -39.82 -11.02 -14.85
N VAL A 516 -39.52 -10.13 -13.89
CA VAL A 516 -40.51 -9.53 -12.99
C VAL A 516 -41.49 -8.64 -13.76
N LYS A 517 -41.02 -7.88 -14.76
CA LYS A 517 -41.90 -7.08 -15.63
C LYS A 517 -42.81 -7.96 -16.49
N LYS A 518 -42.29 -9.07 -17.02
CA LYS A 518 -43.06 -10.02 -17.85
C LYS A 518 -44.05 -10.86 -17.05
N SER A 519 -43.71 -11.20 -15.82
CA SER A 519 -44.52 -12.03 -14.94
C SER A 519 -44.43 -11.47 -13.52
N PRO A 520 -45.24 -10.45 -13.19
CA PRO A 520 -45.25 -9.85 -11.87
C PRO A 520 -45.55 -10.89 -10.78
N PRO A 521 -44.70 -11.05 -9.76
CA PRO A 521 -44.92 -12.03 -8.71
C PRO A 521 -46.06 -11.60 -7.79
N GLY A 522 -46.98 -12.53 -7.53
CA GLY A 522 -48.12 -12.33 -6.62
C GLY A 522 -47.84 -12.73 -5.18
N ASP A 523 -46.66 -13.28 -4.87
CA ASP A 523 -46.27 -13.71 -3.53
C ASP A 523 -44.74 -13.90 -3.41
N PRO A 524 -44.18 -14.01 -2.19
CA PRO A 524 -42.73 -14.21 -2.01
C PRO A 524 -42.16 -15.52 -2.61
N VAL A 525 -42.94 -16.60 -2.71
CA VAL A 525 -42.49 -17.87 -3.30
C VAL A 525 -42.36 -17.72 -4.82
N SER A 526 -43.34 -17.07 -5.47
CA SER A 526 -43.26 -16.79 -6.90
C SER A 526 -42.08 -15.87 -7.23
N LEU A 527 -41.82 -14.83 -6.42
CA LEU A 527 -40.62 -13.99 -6.56
C LEU A 527 -39.32 -14.80 -6.41
N TRP A 528 -39.22 -15.64 -5.38
CA TRP A 528 -38.06 -16.53 -5.17
C TRP A 528 -37.83 -17.48 -6.35
N ARG A 529 -38.90 -18.05 -6.94
CA ARG A 529 -38.81 -18.89 -8.14
C ARG A 529 -38.31 -18.10 -9.36
N LEU A 530 -38.82 -16.88 -9.54
CA LEU A 530 -38.41 -16.00 -10.65
C LEU A 530 -36.95 -15.57 -10.54
N ILE A 531 -36.45 -15.28 -9.35
CA ILE A 531 -35.03 -14.94 -9.15
C ILE A 531 -34.16 -16.16 -9.48
N ASN A 532 -34.45 -17.35 -8.94
CA ASN A 532 -33.69 -18.57 -9.27
C ASN A 532 -33.74 -18.94 -10.76
N LEU A 533 -34.87 -18.68 -11.42
CA LEU A 533 -35.00 -18.83 -12.87
C LEU A 533 -34.09 -17.84 -13.62
N SER A 534 -34.09 -16.57 -13.18
CA SER A 534 -33.28 -15.50 -13.77
C SER A 534 -31.79 -15.82 -13.67
N ILE A 535 -31.32 -16.23 -12.48
CA ILE A 535 -29.93 -16.65 -12.26
C ILE A 535 -29.57 -17.80 -13.20
N ARG A 536 -30.41 -18.83 -13.31
CA ARG A 536 -30.13 -19.97 -14.21
C ARG A 536 -30.01 -19.55 -15.68
N GLN A 537 -30.86 -18.62 -16.11
CA GLN A 537 -30.83 -18.11 -17.49
C GLN A 537 -29.54 -17.33 -17.77
N THR A 538 -28.98 -16.63 -16.78
CA THR A 538 -27.75 -15.84 -16.92
C THR A 538 -26.48 -16.59 -16.52
N LEU A 539 -26.57 -17.73 -15.82
CA LEU A 539 -25.43 -18.41 -15.21
C LEU A 539 -24.31 -18.75 -16.20
N GLY A 540 -24.68 -19.26 -17.40
CA GLY A 540 -23.68 -19.56 -18.42
C GLY A 540 -22.94 -18.31 -18.90
N ARG A 541 -23.66 -17.19 -19.06
CA ARG A 541 -23.05 -15.90 -19.42
C ARG A 541 -22.09 -15.46 -18.32
N SER A 542 -22.59 -15.31 -17.10
CA SER A 542 -21.84 -14.95 -15.89
C SER A 542 -20.55 -15.76 -15.70
N LEU A 543 -20.65 -17.10 -15.77
CA LEU A 543 -19.50 -17.96 -15.54
C LEU A 543 -18.45 -17.87 -16.65
N TYR A 544 -18.86 -17.81 -17.92
CA TYR A 544 -17.90 -17.76 -19.03
C TYR A 544 -17.16 -16.43 -19.09
N THR A 545 -17.82 -15.33 -18.72
CA THR A 545 -17.21 -14.00 -18.72
C THR A 545 -16.20 -13.86 -17.59
N VAL A 546 -16.54 -14.32 -16.38
CA VAL A 546 -15.60 -14.39 -15.26
C VAL A 546 -14.44 -15.34 -15.60
N LEU A 547 -14.74 -16.51 -16.17
CA LEU A 547 -13.71 -17.49 -16.52
C LEU A 547 -12.67 -16.94 -17.50
N THR A 548 -13.09 -16.18 -18.53
CA THR A 548 -12.12 -15.57 -19.48
C THR A 548 -11.12 -14.67 -18.78
N VAL A 549 -11.58 -13.84 -17.85
CA VAL A 549 -10.72 -12.88 -17.15
C VAL A 549 -9.88 -13.58 -16.10
N VAL A 550 -10.46 -14.50 -15.32
CA VAL A 550 -9.72 -15.32 -14.35
C VAL A 550 -8.61 -16.11 -15.03
N MET A 551 -8.88 -16.75 -16.18
CA MET A 551 -7.84 -17.49 -16.91
C MET A 551 -6.68 -16.58 -17.34
N ALA A 552 -6.96 -15.39 -17.87
CA ALA A 552 -5.91 -14.45 -18.26
C ALA A 552 -5.13 -13.93 -17.06
N SER A 553 -5.81 -13.53 -15.99
CA SER A 553 -5.18 -13.08 -14.75
C SER A 553 -4.37 -14.21 -14.08
N THR A 554 -4.82 -15.47 -14.16
CA THR A 554 -4.03 -16.61 -13.68
C THR A 554 -2.76 -16.80 -14.53
N CYS A 555 -2.82 -16.60 -15.85
CA CYS A 555 -1.61 -16.66 -16.69
C CYS A 555 -0.62 -15.55 -16.32
N LEU A 556 -1.11 -14.33 -16.06
CA LEU A 556 -0.26 -13.25 -15.54
C LEU A 556 0.33 -13.59 -14.17
N TYR A 557 -0.47 -14.11 -13.25
CA TYR A 557 0.01 -14.52 -11.92
C TYR A 557 1.12 -15.58 -11.99
N LEU A 558 1.02 -16.52 -12.93
CA LEU A 558 1.98 -17.64 -13.01
C LEU A 558 3.25 -17.31 -13.80
N PHE A 559 3.18 -16.37 -14.77
CA PHE A 559 4.24 -16.18 -15.76
C PHE A 559 4.70 -14.74 -15.97
N ALA A 560 4.03 -13.73 -15.41
CA ALA A 560 4.48 -12.34 -15.50
C ALA A 560 5.49 -12.00 -14.40
N CYS A 561 6.11 -10.82 -14.51
CA CYS A 561 7.05 -10.32 -13.51
C CYS A 561 6.37 -10.04 -12.16
N GLU A 562 7.16 -10.04 -11.08
CA GLU A 562 6.69 -10.05 -9.68
C GLU A 562 5.64 -8.99 -9.32
N PRO A 563 5.77 -7.70 -9.70
CA PRO A 563 4.76 -6.71 -9.34
C PRO A 563 3.39 -7.00 -9.99
N LEU A 564 3.38 -7.66 -11.16
CA LEU A 564 2.14 -8.06 -11.83
C LEU A 564 1.50 -9.31 -11.22
N GLN A 565 2.27 -10.13 -10.51
CA GLN A 565 1.76 -11.35 -9.91
C GLN A 565 0.79 -11.00 -8.77
N MET A 566 1.18 -10.11 -7.85
CA MET A 566 0.33 -9.72 -6.71
C MET A 566 -0.94 -8.98 -7.19
N PHE A 567 -0.79 -8.08 -8.15
CA PHE A 567 -1.92 -7.47 -8.85
C PHE A 567 -2.89 -8.52 -9.41
N SER A 568 -2.36 -9.50 -10.13
CA SER A 568 -3.16 -10.51 -10.82
C SER A 568 -3.81 -11.50 -9.84
N LEU A 569 -3.13 -11.82 -8.75
CA LEU A 569 -3.67 -12.62 -7.66
C LEU A 569 -4.86 -11.93 -6.99
N ALA A 570 -4.73 -10.63 -6.70
CA ALA A 570 -5.84 -9.83 -6.17
C ALA A 570 -7.05 -9.90 -7.12
N LEU A 571 -6.83 -9.70 -8.43
CA LEU A 571 -7.89 -9.84 -9.43
C LEU A 571 -8.52 -11.22 -9.45
N VAL A 572 -7.74 -12.31 -9.47
CA VAL A 572 -8.27 -13.68 -9.48
C VAL A 572 -9.18 -13.91 -8.28
N LEU A 573 -8.73 -13.57 -7.08
CA LEU A 573 -9.49 -13.72 -5.84
C LEU A 573 -10.77 -12.86 -5.87
N GLY A 574 -10.65 -11.60 -6.30
CA GLY A 574 -11.77 -10.67 -6.36
C GLY A 574 -12.81 -11.02 -7.42
N LEU A 575 -12.41 -11.55 -8.58
CA LEU A 575 -13.31 -12.00 -9.63
C LEU A 575 -14.07 -13.27 -9.23
N ILE A 576 -13.39 -14.23 -8.58
CA ILE A 576 -14.03 -15.43 -8.04
C ILE A 576 -15.01 -15.06 -6.93
N SER A 577 -14.60 -14.19 -5.99
CA SER A 577 -15.50 -13.66 -4.96
C SER A 577 -16.69 -12.92 -5.60
N GLY A 578 -16.42 -12.06 -6.58
CA GLY A 578 -17.43 -11.28 -7.29
C GLY A 578 -18.47 -12.13 -8.00
N ALA A 579 -18.06 -13.21 -8.66
CA ALA A 579 -18.99 -14.16 -9.28
C ALA A 579 -19.87 -14.86 -8.23
N ALA A 580 -19.24 -15.35 -7.15
CA ALA A 580 -19.96 -16.01 -6.07
C ALA A 580 -20.94 -15.04 -5.37
N SER A 581 -20.51 -13.80 -5.10
CA SER A 581 -21.31 -12.78 -4.43
C SER A 581 -22.48 -12.33 -5.30
N SER A 582 -22.29 -12.20 -6.62
CA SER A 582 -23.36 -11.87 -7.58
C SER A 582 -24.46 -12.93 -7.62
N ILE A 583 -24.07 -14.21 -7.66
CA ILE A 583 -25.01 -15.34 -7.78
C ILE A 583 -25.73 -15.60 -6.46
N PHE A 584 -24.98 -15.69 -5.35
CA PHE A 584 -25.51 -16.19 -4.08
C PHE A 584 -25.94 -15.08 -3.11
N ILE A 585 -25.24 -13.94 -3.09
CA ILE A 585 -25.40 -12.91 -2.05
C ILE A 585 -26.28 -11.76 -2.54
N SER A 586 -25.96 -11.11 -3.67
CA SER A 586 -26.72 -10.00 -4.24
C SER A 586 -28.20 -10.33 -4.43
N SER A 587 -28.48 -11.48 -5.05
CA SER A 587 -29.85 -11.95 -5.31
C SER A 587 -30.63 -12.22 -4.01
N ALA A 588 -29.95 -12.69 -2.96
CA ALA A 588 -30.55 -12.92 -1.66
C ALA A 588 -30.85 -11.60 -0.94
N ILE A 589 -29.94 -10.62 -0.97
CA ILE A 589 -30.16 -9.29 -0.41
C ILE A 589 -31.37 -8.63 -1.07
N TRP A 590 -31.42 -8.64 -2.40
CA TRP A 590 -32.54 -8.02 -3.11
C TRP A 590 -33.90 -8.65 -2.76
N LEU A 591 -33.99 -9.99 -2.68
CA LEU A 591 -35.20 -10.68 -2.21
C LEU A 591 -35.66 -10.18 -0.83
N THR A 592 -34.73 -9.95 0.10
CA THR A 592 -35.06 -9.44 1.44
C THR A 592 -35.54 -7.98 1.43
N LEU A 593 -34.95 -7.13 0.58
CA LEU A 593 -35.33 -5.71 0.46
C LEU A 593 -36.69 -5.55 -0.24
N SER A 594 -36.91 -6.28 -1.34
CA SER A 594 -38.14 -6.20 -2.13
C SER A 594 -39.37 -6.74 -1.40
N ARG A 595 -39.21 -7.68 -0.47
CA ARG A 595 -40.31 -8.16 0.40
C ARG A 595 -40.96 -7.00 1.17
N ARG A 596 -40.16 -6.03 1.64
CA ARG A 596 -40.65 -4.88 2.42
C ARG A 596 -41.35 -3.82 1.57
N GLN A 597 -40.91 -3.64 0.32
CA GLN A 597 -41.48 -2.66 -0.60
C GLN A 597 -42.77 -3.13 -1.29
N LEU A 598 -42.78 -4.39 -1.77
CA LEU A 598 -43.91 -4.92 -2.53
C LEU A 598 -45.07 -5.38 -1.63
N TRP A 599 -44.79 -5.64 -0.35
CA TRP A 599 -45.77 -6.08 0.63
C TRP A 599 -45.64 -5.29 1.95
N PRO A 600 -46.09 -4.03 2.00
CA PRO A 600 -46.25 -3.33 3.27
C PRO A 600 -47.23 -4.14 4.14
N ALA A 601 -46.87 -4.40 5.39
CA ALA A 601 -47.71 -5.15 6.31
C ALA A 601 -49.06 -4.44 6.49
N LYS A 602 -50.11 -4.89 5.80
CA LYS A 602 -51.48 -4.53 6.16
C LYS A 602 -51.80 -5.19 7.50
N ALA A 603 -52.01 -4.37 8.53
CA ALA A 603 -52.56 -4.83 9.80
C ALA A 603 -53.87 -5.61 9.53
N GLY A 604 -53.89 -6.91 9.86
CA GLY A 604 -55.12 -7.69 9.94
C GLY A 604 -55.38 -8.77 8.89
N SER A 605 -54.50 -9.02 7.89
CA SER A 605 -54.66 -10.21 7.03
C SER A 605 -53.47 -11.16 7.20
N PRO A 606 -53.66 -12.34 7.83
CA PRO A 606 -52.61 -13.35 7.84
C PRO A 606 -52.54 -13.92 6.43
N LEU A 607 -51.62 -13.41 5.62
CA LEU A 607 -51.12 -14.19 4.49
C LEU A 607 -50.69 -15.55 5.08
N LYS A 608 -51.49 -16.59 4.84
CA LYS A 608 -51.17 -17.97 5.19
C LYS A 608 -50.00 -18.42 4.31
N ILE A 609 -48.81 -17.93 4.63
CA ILE A 609 -47.55 -18.40 4.09
C ILE A 609 -47.29 -19.72 4.81
N ASN A 610 -47.32 -20.85 4.09
CA ASN A 610 -46.88 -22.11 4.66
C ASN A 610 -45.38 -22.00 4.97
N PRO A 611 -44.95 -21.98 6.24
CA PRO A 611 -43.57 -21.65 6.63
C PRO A 611 -42.54 -22.65 6.13
N ARG A 612 -42.98 -23.83 5.67
CA ARG A 612 -42.12 -24.86 5.04
C ARG A 612 -41.80 -24.60 3.57
N SER A 613 -42.49 -23.67 2.91
CA SER A 613 -42.41 -23.46 1.44
C SER A 613 -41.56 -22.25 1.00
N VAL A 614 -41.27 -21.33 1.92
CA VAL A 614 -40.25 -20.30 1.76
C VAL A 614 -39.13 -20.69 2.72
N PRO A 615 -37.91 -21.02 2.27
CA PRO A 615 -36.82 -21.26 3.21
C PRO A 615 -36.68 -19.99 4.09
N HIS A 616 -36.48 -20.16 5.40
CA HIS A 616 -36.35 -19.13 6.45
C HIS A 616 -35.21 -18.08 6.22
N LEU A 617 -34.88 -17.74 4.97
CA LEU A 617 -33.88 -16.75 4.55
C LEU A 617 -34.37 -15.31 4.67
N ALA A 618 -35.67 -15.08 4.85
CA ALA A 618 -36.25 -13.74 4.92
C ALA A 618 -36.47 -13.27 6.37
N SER A 619 -35.51 -13.48 7.26
CA SER A 619 -35.51 -12.90 8.60
C SER A 619 -34.60 -11.67 8.63
N THR A 620 -35.05 -10.62 9.31
CA THR A 620 -34.29 -9.38 9.61
C THR A 620 -32.85 -9.56 10.10
N PRO A 621 -32.43 -10.64 10.79
CA PRO A 621 -31.01 -10.88 11.12
C PRO A 621 -30.09 -11.07 9.91
N PHE A 622 -30.59 -11.42 8.72
CA PHE A 622 -29.73 -11.63 7.53
C PHE A 622 -29.07 -10.33 7.04
N LEU A 623 -29.88 -9.28 6.84
CA LEU A 623 -29.38 -7.96 6.45
C LEU A 623 -28.58 -7.30 7.59
N GLY A 624 -29.02 -7.53 8.85
CA GLY A 624 -28.30 -7.10 10.04
C GLY A 624 -26.90 -7.73 10.14
N ALA A 625 -26.78 -9.04 9.88
CA ALA A 625 -25.49 -9.73 9.85
C ALA A 625 -24.58 -9.20 8.73
N LEU A 626 -25.11 -8.95 7.53
CA LEU A 626 -24.32 -8.39 6.43
C LEU A 626 -23.85 -6.94 6.71
N LEU A 627 -24.73 -6.11 7.27
CA LEU A 627 -24.37 -4.76 7.70
C LEU A 627 -23.34 -4.82 8.83
N ALA A 628 -23.48 -5.76 9.78
CA ALA A 628 -22.48 -6.01 10.80
C ALA A 628 -21.15 -6.49 10.18
N VAL A 629 -21.15 -7.34 9.14
CA VAL A 629 -19.93 -7.73 8.41
C VAL A 629 -19.26 -6.51 7.80
N CYS A 630 -20.03 -5.67 7.10
CA CYS A 630 -19.49 -4.46 6.48
C CYS A 630 -18.98 -3.48 7.54
N MET A 631 -19.69 -3.33 8.67
CA MET A 631 -19.26 -2.45 9.77
C MET A 631 -18.12 -3.04 10.60
N VAL A 632 -18.00 -4.35 10.77
CA VAL A 632 -16.89 -5.00 11.47
C VAL A 632 -15.67 -5.10 10.56
N GLY A 633 -15.84 -5.31 9.27
CA GLY A 633 -14.78 -5.20 8.28
C GLY A 633 -14.30 -3.74 8.19
N VAL A 634 -15.16 -2.81 7.80
CA VAL A 634 -14.78 -1.39 7.72
C VAL A 634 -14.33 -0.86 9.09
N GLY A 635 -15.07 -1.12 10.17
CA GLY A 635 -14.69 -0.67 11.52
C GLY A 635 -13.48 -1.40 12.12
N GLY A 636 -13.25 -2.67 11.81
CA GLY A 636 -12.03 -3.39 12.21
C GLY A 636 -10.80 -2.92 11.45
N TRP A 637 -10.99 -2.43 10.23
CA TRP A 637 -9.95 -1.87 9.37
C TRP A 637 -9.71 -0.36 9.61
N PHE A 638 -10.73 0.40 10.04
CA PHE A 638 -10.69 1.87 10.23
C PHE A 638 -10.79 2.35 11.69
N TRP A 639 -11.37 1.59 12.62
CA TRP A 639 -11.69 2.00 14.00
C TRP A 639 -11.01 1.10 15.03
N ILE A 640 -9.69 1.26 15.18
CA ILE A 640 -8.81 0.89 16.31
C ILE A 640 -7.52 1.71 16.10
N PRO A 641 -6.93 2.32 17.15
CA PRO A 641 -6.03 3.48 17.03
C PRO A 641 -4.83 3.23 16.13
N ALA A 642 -4.34 4.32 15.51
CA ALA A 642 -3.26 4.45 14.53
C ALA A 642 -1.88 3.91 14.97
N GLN A 643 -1.79 2.66 15.40
CA GLN A 643 -0.56 2.01 15.90
C GLN A 643 -0.27 0.65 15.25
N ALA A 644 -0.85 0.32 14.11
CA ALA A 644 -0.58 -0.96 13.43
C ALA A 644 -0.37 -0.80 11.91
N THR A 645 0.50 0.13 11.50
CA THR A 645 1.19 0.06 10.20
C THR A 645 2.65 0.44 10.42
N ALA A 646 3.54 -0.43 9.94
CA ALA A 646 5.02 -0.39 9.95
C ALA A 646 5.75 -0.75 11.27
N GLY A 647 6.44 -1.91 11.25
CA GLY A 647 7.65 -2.20 12.05
C GLY A 647 7.52 -2.49 13.55
N LYS A 648 7.10 -3.71 13.95
CA LYS A 648 7.51 -4.27 15.25
C LYS A 648 8.34 -5.53 15.05
N SER A 649 9.55 -5.34 14.56
CA SER A 649 10.72 -6.04 15.10
C SER A 649 11.34 -5.14 16.16
N ALA A 650 11.24 -5.56 17.42
CA ALA A 650 11.95 -5.02 18.58
C ALA A 650 11.88 -3.51 18.82
N LEU A 651 10.76 -3.01 19.34
CA LEU A 651 10.80 -1.96 20.37
C LEU A 651 9.53 -2.03 21.21
N SER A 652 9.73 -2.44 22.47
CA SER A 652 8.89 -2.01 23.56
C SER A 652 8.67 -0.52 23.43
N MET A 653 7.40 -0.09 23.36
CA MET A 653 7.04 1.25 23.77
C MET A 653 7.36 1.37 25.26
N SER A 654 8.62 1.65 25.59
CA SER A 654 8.84 2.77 26.49
C SER A 654 8.49 4.01 25.68
N THR A 655 7.66 4.86 26.23
CA THR A 655 7.71 6.28 25.91
C THR A 655 9.13 6.75 26.22
N ASP A 656 10.06 6.60 25.28
CA ASP A 656 11.37 7.21 25.44
C ASP A 656 11.19 8.70 25.15
N THR A 657 11.19 9.47 26.22
CA THR A 657 11.21 10.92 26.23
C THR A 657 12.47 11.37 25.49
N GLY A 658 12.39 11.54 24.17
CA GLY A 658 13.52 11.77 23.28
C GLY A 658 14.56 12.74 23.84
N SER A 659 15.58 12.21 24.49
CA SER A 659 16.60 13.01 25.16
C SER A 659 17.50 13.70 24.13
N LEU A 660 18.05 14.87 24.49
CA LEU A 660 19.06 15.57 23.70
C LEU A 660 20.45 14.93 23.77
N GLY A 661 20.66 13.92 24.63
CA GLY A 661 21.96 13.29 24.88
C GLY A 661 22.57 13.74 26.20
N ASP A 662 23.91 13.75 26.28
CA ASP A 662 24.62 14.26 27.46
C ASP A 662 24.55 15.79 27.51
N LEU A 663 23.95 16.32 28.58
CA LEU A 663 23.84 17.75 28.85
C LEU A 663 24.63 18.18 30.11
N SER A 664 25.50 17.31 30.61
CA SER A 664 26.25 17.50 31.87
C SER A 664 27.06 18.79 31.89
N SER A 665 27.70 19.16 30.77
CA SER A 665 28.46 20.41 30.62
C SER A 665 27.58 21.65 30.76
N PHE A 666 26.44 21.69 30.07
CA PHE A 666 25.45 22.78 30.15
C PHE A 666 24.86 22.89 31.56
N ARG A 667 24.57 21.74 32.19
CA ARG A 667 24.11 21.68 33.58
C ARG A 667 25.15 22.25 34.53
N GLN A 668 26.42 21.87 34.38
CA GLN A 668 27.50 22.36 35.23
C GLN A 668 27.65 23.88 35.12
N ILE A 669 27.65 24.44 33.90
CA ILE A 669 27.72 25.89 33.69
C ILE A 669 26.50 26.59 34.32
N THR A 670 25.31 25.99 34.23
CA THR A 670 24.08 26.53 34.82
C THR A 670 24.13 26.50 36.36
N VAL A 671 24.66 25.42 36.96
CA VAL A 671 24.88 25.31 38.41
C VAL A 671 25.91 26.33 38.90
N ASP A 672 27.03 26.48 38.19
CA ASP A 672 28.05 27.47 38.51
C ASP A 672 27.45 28.89 38.48
N THR A 673 26.65 29.18 37.46
CA THR A 673 25.94 30.46 37.33
C THR A 673 24.98 30.68 38.50
N ALA A 674 24.22 29.67 38.91
CA ALA A 674 23.30 29.76 40.05
C ALA A 674 24.04 30.06 41.37
N ARG A 675 25.18 29.40 41.62
CA ARG A 675 25.99 29.69 42.83
C ARG A 675 26.51 31.13 42.86
N LEU A 676 26.87 31.69 41.71
CA LEU A 676 27.32 33.08 41.60
C LEU A 676 26.17 34.07 41.88
N VAL A 677 24.95 33.75 41.42
CA VAL A 677 23.75 34.52 41.75
C VAL A 677 23.47 34.46 43.26
N ASP A 678 23.55 33.29 43.87
CA ASP A 678 23.33 33.10 45.31
C ASP A 678 24.39 33.80 46.18
N ALA A 679 25.64 33.87 45.68
CA ALA A 679 26.73 34.62 46.31
C ALA A 679 26.65 36.15 46.11
N GLY A 680 25.68 36.63 45.30
CA GLY A 680 25.50 38.05 44.99
C GLY A 680 26.47 38.60 43.94
N ASP A 681 27.30 37.77 43.31
CA ASP A 681 28.25 38.17 42.27
C ASP A 681 27.60 38.16 40.87
N MET A 682 26.79 39.18 40.61
CA MET A 682 26.06 39.34 39.34
C MET A 682 26.98 39.57 38.14
N LYS A 683 28.19 40.10 38.36
CA LYS A 683 29.16 40.34 37.29
C LYS A 683 29.74 39.02 36.80
N ALA A 684 30.15 38.15 37.72
CA ALA A 684 30.63 36.81 37.39
C ALA A 684 29.50 35.94 36.82
N ALA A 685 28.29 36.02 37.37
CA ALA A 685 27.13 35.29 36.86
C ALA A 685 26.81 35.65 35.39
N LYS A 686 26.90 36.95 35.04
CA LYS A 686 26.68 37.43 33.66
C LYS A 686 27.74 36.92 32.67
N ALA A 687 28.98 36.77 33.11
CA ALA A 687 30.03 36.15 32.30
C ALA A 687 29.72 34.66 32.10
N ARG A 688 29.42 33.93 33.19
CA ARG A 688 29.22 32.48 33.15
C ARG A 688 28.00 32.04 32.35
N ILE A 689 26.91 32.81 32.36
CA ILE A 689 25.74 32.51 31.52
C ILE A 689 26.02 32.77 30.02
N THR A 690 26.99 33.62 29.70
CA THR A 690 27.41 33.85 28.29
C THR A 690 28.23 32.67 27.76
N ASP A 691 29.02 32.02 28.62
CA ASP A 691 29.68 30.76 28.28
C ASP A 691 28.64 29.67 27.94
N LEU A 692 27.51 29.65 28.65
CA LEU A 692 26.42 28.70 28.41
C LEU A 692 25.79 28.91 27.02
N GLU A 693 25.46 30.14 26.67
CA GLU A 693 24.92 30.51 25.35
C GLU A 693 25.88 30.09 24.24
N THR A 694 27.16 30.44 24.37
CA THR A 694 28.20 30.11 23.37
C THR A 694 28.35 28.61 23.19
N ALA A 695 28.35 27.85 24.30
CA ALA A 695 28.44 26.39 24.25
C ALA A 695 27.17 25.76 23.65
N TRP A 696 25.99 26.33 23.94
CA TRP A 696 24.71 25.83 23.45
C TRP A 696 24.55 26.06 21.94
N ASP A 697 24.93 27.23 21.44
CA ASP A 697 24.92 27.58 20.02
C ASP A 697 25.86 26.68 19.21
N GLN A 698 27.07 26.42 19.72
CA GLN A 698 28.02 25.50 19.08
C GLN A 698 27.51 24.06 19.01
N ALA A 699 26.61 23.67 19.93
CA ALA A 699 26.04 22.35 19.97
C ALA A 699 24.75 22.22 19.13
N GLU A 700 24.23 23.30 18.55
CA GLU A 700 22.98 23.33 17.77
C GLU A 700 22.98 22.28 16.65
N GLU A 701 24.02 22.26 15.83
CA GLU A 701 24.15 21.31 14.70
C GLU A 701 24.08 19.84 15.14
N THR A 702 24.42 19.55 16.40
CA THR A 702 24.47 18.19 16.96
C THR A 702 23.26 17.82 17.80
N LEU A 703 22.63 18.79 18.48
CA LEU A 703 21.54 18.58 19.44
C LEU A 703 20.16 18.82 18.81
N GLN A 704 20.03 19.80 17.92
CA GLN A 704 18.76 20.17 17.30
C GLN A 704 18.18 19.04 16.43
N PRO A 705 18.97 18.31 15.61
CA PRO A 705 18.44 17.19 14.83
C PRO A 705 18.01 15.99 15.70
N LYS A 706 18.58 15.83 16.90
CA LYS A 706 18.27 14.70 17.81
C LYS A 706 16.86 14.80 18.40
N SER A 707 16.43 16.01 18.77
CA SER A 707 15.07 16.24 19.26
C SER A 707 14.69 17.72 19.12
N PRO A 708 14.15 18.14 17.96
CA PRO A 708 13.86 19.56 17.70
C PRO A 708 12.96 20.19 18.76
N ALA A 709 11.92 19.48 19.21
CA ALA A 709 10.99 19.98 20.22
C ALA A 709 11.61 20.16 21.61
N ASN A 710 12.50 19.24 22.02
CA ASN A 710 13.18 19.34 23.32
C ASN A 710 14.31 20.37 23.27
N TRP A 711 15.01 20.47 22.15
CA TRP A 711 16.01 21.51 21.90
C TRP A 711 15.37 22.89 22.02
N THR A 712 14.29 23.15 21.26
CA THR A 712 13.55 24.43 21.33
C THR A 712 12.99 24.73 22.74
N SER A 713 12.69 23.70 23.54
CA SER A 713 12.22 23.88 24.92
C SER A 713 13.32 24.34 25.87
N VAL A 714 14.53 23.78 25.74
CA VAL A 714 15.70 24.15 26.55
C VAL A 714 16.22 25.53 26.10
N ASP A 715 16.32 25.74 24.79
CA ASP A 715 16.72 26.98 24.14
C ASP A 715 15.93 28.20 24.66
N LYS A 716 14.59 28.13 24.62
CA LYS A 716 13.72 29.17 25.21
C LYS A 716 13.95 29.42 26.70
N SER A 717 14.43 28.43 27.44
CA SER A 717 14.74 28.58 28.87
C SER A 717 16.12 29.19 29.09
N ILE A 718 17.07 28.96 28.19
CA ILE A 718 18.37 29.64 28.16
C ILE A 718 18.14 31.12 27.84
N ASP A 719 17.34 31.44 26.81
CA ASP A 719 16.95 32.81 26.47
C ASP A 719 16.32 33.55 27.66
N ARG A 720 15.42 32.87 28.39
CA ARG A 720 14.79 33.44 29.57
C ARG A 720 15.83 33.74 30.66
N ALA A 721 16.75 32.82 30.95
CA ALA A 721 17.81 33.04 31.93
C ALA A 721 18.74 34.19 31.52
N LEU A 722 19.14 34.23 30.24
CA LEU A 722 19.95 35.30 29.67
C LEU A 722 19.27 36.67 29.80
N SER A 723 17.97 36.75 29.50
CA SER A 723 17.21 38.01 29.59
C SER A 723 17.19 38.59 31.01
N GLN A 724 17.11 37.73 32.04
CA GLN A 724 17.09 38.16 33.45
C GLN A 724 18.48 38.62 33.89
N LEU A 725 19.51 37.80 33.63
CA LEU A 725 20.89 38.06 34.06
C LEU A 725 21.56 39.21 33.31
N ARG A 726 21.17 39.47 32.05
CA ARG A 726 21.73 40.56 31.24
C ARG A 726 20.98 41.89 31.38
N SER A 727 19.85 41.90 32.09
CA SER A 727 19.07 43.11 32.33
C SER A 727 19.92 44.21 33.00
N GLY A 728 19.56 45.48 32.80
CA GLY A 728 20.32 46.62 33.36
C GLY A 728 20.34 46.66 34.89
N LYS A 729 19.38 46.00 35.55
CA LYS A 729 19.31 45.77 36.99
C LYS A 729 18.75 44.36 37.24
N PRO A 730 19.60 43.31 37.26
CA PRO A 730 19.14 41.94 37.45
C PRO A 730 18.60 41.76 38.87
N ASP A 731 17.36 41.29 38.98
CA ASP A 731 16.76 40.88 40.25
C ASP A 731 17.32 39.48 40.62
N PRO A 732 18.02 39.34 41.76
CA PRO A 732 18.59 38.06 42.19
C PRO A 732 17.55 36.94 42.30
N ALA A 733 16.32 37.26 42.75
CA ALA A 733 15.27 36.26 42.93
C ALA A 733 14.74 35.75 41.58
N ALA A 734 14.47 36.65 40.63
CA ALA A 734 14.05 36.29 39.29
C ALA A 734 15.14 35.54 38.50
N CYS A 735 16.42 35.89 38.70
CA CYS A 735 17.55 35.17 38.10
C CYS A 735 17.65 33.74 38.65
N ALA A 736 17.54 33.56 39.97
CA ALA A 736 17.57 32.24 40.60
C ALA A 736 16.40 31.34 40.13
N GLU A 737 15.19 31.90 39.99
CA GLU A 737 14.03 31.15 39.49
C GLU A 737 14.18 30.72 38.02
N ALA A 738 14.72 31.61 37.16
CA ALA A 738 14.98 31.30 35.76
C ALA A 738 16.03 30.19 35.60
N LEU A 739 17.13 30.26 36.36
CA LEU A 739 18.19 29.25 36.37
C LEU A 739 17.69 27.91 36.93
N LYS A 740 16.86 27.92 37.97
CA LYS A 740 16.22 26.71 38.51
C LYS A 740 15.31 26.03 37.49
N THR A 741 14.54 26.83 36.74
CA THR A 741 13.68 26.33 35.66
C THR A 741 14.50 25.71 34.53
N LEU A 742 15.62 26.36 34.17
CA LEU A 742 16.55 25.85 33.16
C LEU A 742 17.22 24.54 33.60
N LEU A 743 17.70 24.45 34.84
CA LEU A 743 18.26 23.22 35.41
C LEU A 743 17.27 22.05 35.36
N ALA A 744 16.02 22.29 35.79
CA ALA A 744 14.99 21.26 35.74
C ALA A 744 14.70 20.80 34.30
N LYS A 745 14.77 21.68 33.30
CA LYS A 745 14.62 21.29 31.91
C LYS A 745 15.83 20.53 31.37
N LEU A 746 17.05 20.95 31.70
CA LEU A 746 18.27 20.23 31.32
C LEU A 746 18.26 18.81 31.89
N GLU A 747 17.89 18.65 33.17
CA GLU A 747 17.80 17.33 33.83
C GLU A 747 16.70 16.46 33.22
N ASN A 748 15.52 17.03 32.94
CA ASN A 748 14.41 16.29 32.33
C ASN A 748 14.66 15.89 30.87
N LYS A 749 15.63 16.52 30.19
CA LYS A 749 15.93 16.29 28.75
C LYS A 749 17.29 15.64 28.52
N GLN A 750 18.12 15.50 29.55
CA GLN A 750 19.37 14.74 29.52
C GLN A 750 19.07 13.24 29.43
N SER A 751 19.94 12.50 28.73
CA SER A 751 19.75 11.07 28.54
C SER A 751 20.23 10.40 29.80
N SER A 752 19.45 9.49 30.38
CA SER A 752 20.00 8.57 31.37
C SER A 752 20.82 7.48 30.64
N ALA A 753 21.86 7.88 29.91
CA ALA A 753 22.76 6.93 29.25
C ALA A 753 23.92 6.59 30.19
N ALA A 754 23.97 5.31 30.57
CA ALA A 754 25.19 4.67 31.06
C ALA A 754 26.29 4.75 29.98
N PRO A 755 27.58 4.80 30.37
CA PRO A 755 28.69 4.83 29.42
C PRO A 755 28.82 3.51 28.63
N PRO A 756 29.50 3.54 27.47
CA PRO A 756 29.50 2.43 26.50
C PRO A 756 30.22 1.19 27.03
N VAL A 757 29.72 0.03 26.61
CA VAL A 757 30.29 -1.30 26.87
C VAL A 757 31.69 -1.39 26.27
N VAL A 758 32.71 -1.16 27.10
CA VAL A 758 34.06 -1.70 26.89
C VAL A 758 34.00 -3.17 27.32
N ALA A 759 34.54 -4.06 26.49
CA ALA A 759 34.57 -5.50 26.71
C ALA A 759 34.98 -5.83 28.17
N ALA A 760 34.06 -6.43 28.92
CA ALA A 760 34.28 -6.81 30.31
C ALA A 760 35.37 -7.88 30.39
N THR A 761 36.52 -7.52 30.96
CA THR A 761 37.40 -8.47 31.62
C THR A 761 36.65 -9.06 32.81
N ALA A 762 36.44 -10.37 32.81
CA ALA A 762 35.70 -11.08 33.85
C ALA A 762 36.26 -10.77 35.26
N GLY A 763 35.41 -10.24 36.15
CA GLY A 763 35.70 -10.08 37.58
C GLY A 763 35.62 -8.65 38.16
N SER A 764 35.07 -7.66 37.45
CA SER A 764 34.86 -6.31 37.99
C SER A 764 33.47 -5.74 37.64
N MET A 765 32.87 -5.03 38.61
CA MET A 765 31.59 -4.32 38.48
C MET A 765 31.64 -2.98 37.72
N GLY A 766 32.79 -2.62 37.14
CA GLY A 766 32.99 -1.34 36.47
C GLY A 766 33.33 -0.19 37.43
N ASP A 767 33.03 1.05 37.02
CA ASP A 767 33.42 2.25 37.74
C ASP A 767 32.52 2.51 38.96
N LEU A 768 33.06 2.27 40.16
CA LEU A 768 32.40 2.54 41.45
C LEU A 768 32.94 3.82 42.14
N SER A 769 33.61 4.71 41.39
CA SER A 769 34.26 5.92 41.94
C SER A 769 33.29 6.83 42.68
N TYR A 770 32.05 6.94 42.20
CA TYR A 770 31.02 7.77 42.85
C TYR A 770 30.69 7.28 44.27
N LEU A 771 30.67 5.97 44.50
CA LEU A 771 30.47 5.39 45.84
C LEU A 771 31.68 5.64 46.74
N LYS A 772 32.90 5.60 46.19
CA LYS A 772 34.12 5.92 46.93
C LYS A 772 34.13 7.36 47.43
N VAL A 773 33.65 8.31 46.62
CA VAL A 773 33.53 9.72 47.02
C VAL A 773 32.59 9.84 48.23
N ILE A 774 31.38 9.29 48.14
CA ILE A 774 30.39 9.33 49.23
C ILE A 774 30.92 8.63 50.49
N LEU A 775 31.62 7.51 50.33
CA LEU A 775 32.23 6.78 51.44
C LEU A 775 33.36 7.58 52.09
N SER A 776 34.21 8.24 51.30
CA SER A 776 35.29 9.10 51.81
C SER A 776 34.76 10.32 52.54
N ASP A 777 33.69 10.95 52.05
CA ASP A 777 32.99 12.03 52.73
C ASP A 777 32.46 11.54 54.09
N THR A 778 31.88 10.34 54.11
CA THR A 778 31.35 9.71 55.33
C THR A 778 32.47 9.46 56.35
N GLN A 779 33.65 8.99 55.91
CA GLN A 779 34.82 8.78 56.76
C GLN A 779 35.39 10.10 57.30
N GLN A 780 35.43 11.16 56.49
CA GLN A 780 35.88 12.49 56.92
C GLN A 780 34.93 13.11 57.96
N LEU A 781 33.61 12.95 57.76
CA LEU A 781 32.61 13.40 58.73
C LEU A 781 32.68 12.61 60.04
N LEU A 782 32.99 11.31 59.97
CA LEU A 782 33.22 10.49 61.16
C LEU A 782 34.49 10.95 61.91
N ALA A 783 35.57 11.22 61.18
CA ALA A 783 36.85 11.68 61.75
C ALA A 783 36.76 13.09 62.37
N SER A 784 35.89 13.95 61.85
CA SER A 784 35.64 15.29 62.40
C SER A 784 34.67 15.30 63.60
N GLY A 785 34.11 14.14 63.95
CA GLY A 785 33.13 13.99 65.04
C GLY A 785 31.71 14.40 64.67
N ASP A 786 31.44 14.74 63.40
CA ASP A 786 30.09 15.06 62.91
C ASP A 786 29.29 13.79 62.61
N MET A 787 28.79 13.17 63.68
CA MET A 787 27.96 11.97 63.60
C MET A 787 26.63 12.20 62.87
N LYS A 788 26.11 13.44 62.85
CA LYS A 788 24.85 13.76 62.16
C LYS A 788 25.08 13.81 60.66
N GLY A 789 26.16 14.47 60.22
CA GLY A 789 26.62 14.46 58.84
C GLY A 789 26.95 13.06 58.34
N ALA A 790 27.71 12.29 59.12
CA ALA A 790 28.09 10.92 58.75
C ALA A 790 26.86 10.01 58.56
N ARG A 791 25.82 10.13 59.39
CA ARG A 791 24.56 9.38 59.24
C ARG A 791 23.76 9.78 58.01
N ALA A 792 23.73 11.06 57.67
CA ALA A 792 23.08 11.50 56.43
C ALA A 792 23.85 10.95 55.22
N ARG A 793 25.18 11.07 55.22
CA ARG A 793 25.99 10.69 54.07
C ARG A 793 26.05 9.19 53.81
N ILE A 794 26.07 8.37 54.86
CA ILE A 794 25.96 6.91 54.69
C ILE A 794 24.58 6.47 54.19
N THR A 795 23.54 7.28 54.41
CA THR A 795 22.19 7.05 53.85
C THR A 795 22.14 7.37 52.37
N ASP A 796 22.86 8.40 51.93
CA ASP A 796 23.06 8.68 50.51
C ASP A 796 23.81 7.51 49.83
N LEU A 797 24.79 6.91 50.52
CA LEU A 797 25.53 5.76 50.03
C LEU A 797 24.63 4.53 49.82
N GLU A 798 23.76 4.24 50.78
CA GLU A 798 22.72 3.19 50.67
C GLU A 798 21.78 3.44 49.49
N SER A 799 21.25 4.67 49.39
CA SER A 799 20.35 5.04 48.31
C SER A 799 21.02 4.92 46.93
N ALA A 800 22.29 5.30 46.82
CA ALA A 800 23.08 5.20 45.59
C ALA A 800 23.46 3.75 45.25
N TRP A 801 23.60 2.88 46.26
CA TRP A 801 23.84 1.44 46.09
C TRP A 801 22.57 0.72 45.62
N ASP A 802 21.42 0.99 46.25
CA ASP A 802 20.13 0.38 45.91
C ASP A 802 19.67 0.75 44.49
N GLN A 803 19.85 2.00 44.08
CA GLN A 803 19.55 2.44 42.71
C GLN A 803 20.37 1.71 41.64
N ALA A 804 21.52 1.16 42.03
CA ALA A 804 22.41 0.42 41.15
C ALA A 804 22.24 -1.11 41.26
N GLU A 805 21.37 -1.62 42.14
CA GLU A 805 21.22 -3.06 42.42
C GLU A 805 20.98 -3.87 41.14
N GLU A 806 19.96 -3.51 40.36
CA GLU A 806 19.54 -4.29 39.19
C GLU A 806 20.67 -4.42 38.15
N LYS A 807 21.53 -3.40 38.05
CA LYS A 807 22.67 -3.36 37.12
C LYS A 807 23.90 -4.09 37.68
N LEU A 808 24.29 -3.81 38.92
CA LEU A 808 25.51 -4.36 39.52
C LEU A 808 25.39 -5.85 39.83
N ARG A 809 24.21 -6.28 40.29
CA ARG A 809 23.92 -7.70 40.57
C ARG A 809 23.87 -8.56 39.31
N ALA A 810 23.54 -7.97 38.16
CA ALA A 810 23.61 -8.64 36.86
C ALA A 810 25.05 -8.83 36.36
N ILE A 811 26.01 -8.01 36.83
CA ILE A 811 27.42 -8.05 36.40
C ILE A 811 28.24 -9.02 37.26
N ASP A 812 28.20 -8.90 38.59
CA ASP A 812 28.88 -9.83 39.52
C ASP A 812 27.99 -10.08 40.76
N PRO A 813 27.14 -11.13 40.73
CA PRO A 813 26.23 -11.44 41.84
C PRO A 813 26.96 -11.70 43.18
N GLU A 814 28.15 -12.33 43.16
CA GLU A 814 28.90 -12.68 44.36
C GLU A 814 29.60 -11.46 44.95
N GLY A 815 30.24 -10.66 44.10
CA GLY A 815 30.81 -9.38 44.48
C GLY A 815 29.75 -8.45 45.07
N TRP A 816 28.57 -8.40 44.47
CA TRP A 816 27.50 -7.49 44.88
C TRP A 816 27.03 -7.88 46.29
N THR A 817 26.75 -9.16 46.49
CA THR A 817 26.37 -9.72 47.80
C THR A 817 27.44 -9.47 48.87
N SER A 818 28.72 -9.45 48.49
CA SER A 818 29.83 -9.17 49.42
C SER A 818 29.91 -7.71 49.85
N ILE A 819 29.68 -6.77 48.93
CA ILE A 819 29.67 -5.32 49.23
C ILE A 819 28.41 -4.98 50.02
N ASP A 820 27.25 -5.50 49.60
CA ASP A 820 25.95 -5.30 50.23
C ASP A 820 25.98 -5.65 51.73
N LYS A 821 26.45 -6.86 52.07
CA LYS A 821 26.66 -7.27 53.48
C LYS A 821 27.66 -6.43 54.27
N SER A 822 28.58 -5.76 53.59
CA SER A 822 29.54 -4.84 54.24
C SER A 822 28.94 -3.46 54.44
N LEU A 823 28.11 -3.00 53.50
CA LEU A 823 27.34 -1.76 53.59
C LEU A 823 26.32 -1.86 54.74
N ASP A 824 25.57 -2.95 54.83
CA ASP A 824 24.66 -3.22 55.95
C ASP A 824 25.35 -3.16 57.31
N ARG A 825 26.57 -3.70 57.40
CA ARG A 825 27.37 -3.65 58.63
C ARG A 825 27.78 -2.22 58.96
N ALA A 826 28.24 -1.45 57.97
CA ALA A 826 28.60 -0.04 58.16
C ALA A 826 27.38 0.81 58.55
N LEU A 827 26.24 0.62 57.88
CA LEU A 827 24.97 1.26 58.20
C LEU A 827 24.54 0.97 59.63
N LYS A 828 24.60 -0.30 60.04
CA LYS A 828 24.25 -0.70 61.39
C LYS A 828 25.13 0.00 62.42
N GLN A 829 26.45 0.06 62.22
CA GLN A 829 27.35 0.72 63.15
C GLN A 829 27.10 2.24 63.22
N VAL A 830 27.06 2.92 62.08
CA VAL A 830 26.96 4.40 62.02
C VAL A 830 25.58 4.91 62.46
N ARG A 831 24.51 4.14 62.20
CA ARG A 831 23.13 4.51 62.61
C ARG A 831 22.78 4.12 64.04
N THR A 832 23.62 3.37 64.77
CA THR A 832 23.32 3.06 66.18
C THR A 832 23.23 4.32 67.04
N GLY A 833 22.38 4.29 68.07
CA GLY A 833 22.17 5.42 68.99
C GLY A 833 23.41 5.81 69.81
N SER A 834 24.37 4.89 69.97
CA SER A 834 25.66 5.09 70.66
C SER A 834 26.79 4.41 69.86
N PRO A 835 27.21 5.02 68.74
CA PRO A 835 28.17 4.40 67.83
C PRO A 835 29.59 4.42 68.42
N ASP A 836 30.23 3.26 68.45
CA ASP A 836 31.67 3.16 68.72
C ASP A 836 32.44 3.65 67.49
N LEU A 837 33.22 4.72 67.67
CA LEU A 837 33.95 5.37 66.59
C LEU A 837 34.98 4.42 65.94
N ALA A 838 35.59 3.54 66.74
CA ALA A 838 36.55 2.56 66.24
C ALA A 838 35.86 1.52 65.35
N ALA A 839 34.72 0.99 65.82
CA ALA A 839 33.92 0.02 65.06
C ALA A 839 33.30 0.63 63.78
N CYS A 840 32.91 1.90 63.82
CA CYS A 840 32.41 2.61 62.64
C CYS A 840 33.51 2.79 61.59
N THR A 841 34.71 3.17 62.02
CA THR A 841 35.86 3.37 61.14
C THR A 841 36.27 2.04 60.48
N GLU A 842 36.38 0.97 61.26
CA GLU A 842 36.72 -0.37 60.76
C GLU A 842 35.68 -0.89 59.74
N ALA A 843 34.39 -0.67 60.01
CA ALA A 843 33.33 -1.09 59.10
C ALA A 843 33.37 -0.32 57.76
N LEU A 844 33.63 0.99 57.79
CA LEU A 844 33.76 1.82 56.60
C LEU A 844 35.03 1.50 55.80
N ASP A 845 36.16 1.23 56.45
CA ASP A 845 37.41 0.82 55.79
C ASP A 845 37.27 -0.54 55.10
N THR A 846 36.59 -1.49 55.77
CA THR A 846 36.28 -2.79 55.18
C THR A 846 35.42 -2.65 53.92
N LEU A 847 34.41 -1.78 53.97
CA LEU A 847 33.55 -1.47 52.83
C LEU A 847 34.36 -0.81 51.69
N SER A 848 35.22 0.15 52.02
CA SER A 848 36.09 0.86 51.07
C SER A 848 37.03 -0.10 50.34
N THR A 849 37.62 -1.03 51.07
CA THR A 849 38.51 -2.06 50.52
C THR A 849 37.77 -2.96 49.53
N LYS A 850 36.54 -3.38 49.85
CA LYS A 850 35.75 -4.24 48.96
C LYS A 850 35.27 -3.52 47.70
N ILE A 851 34.80 -2.27 47.84
CA ILE A 851 34.42 -1.43 46.69
C ILE A 851 35.64 -1.21 45.79
N THR A 852 36.81 -0.95 46.38
CA THR A 852 38.05 -0.75 45.63
C THR A 852 38.51 -2.01 44.90
N ARG A 853 38.34 -3.19 45.51
CA ARG A 853 38.70 -4.47 44.88
C ARG A 853 37.79 -4.82 43.71
N GLN A 854 36.53 -4.39 43.75
CA GLN A 854 35.52 -4.69 42.73
C GLN A 854 35.43 -3.61 41.64
N SER A 855 35.95 -2.40 41.89
CA SER A 855 36.12 -1.39 40.85
C SER A 855 37.33 -1.73 39.97
N ALA A 856 37.13 -1.88 38.66
CA ALA A 856 38.24 -1.97 37.71
C ALA A 856 38.97 -0.62 37.67
N HIS A 857 40.27 -0.66 37.35
CA HIS A 857 41.00 0.54 36.95
C HIS A 857 40.51 1.05 35.60
#